data_AF-A0A0J0UST4-F1
#
_entry.id   AF-A0A0J0UST4-F1
#
_cell.length_a   1.000
_cell.length_b   1.000
_cell.length_c   1.000
_cell.angle_alpha   90.00
_cell.angle_beta   90.00
_cell.angle_gamma   90.00
#
_symmetry.space_group_name_H-M   'P 1'
#
loop_
_entity.id
_entity.type
_entity.pdbx_description
1 polymer ?
#
loop_
_entity_poly.entity_id
_entity_poly.type
_entity_poly.pdbx_seq_one_letter_code
_entity_poly.pdbx_strand_id
1 'polypeptide(L)'
;MAEIRHIPGGEGYANDGEERVVDALAAALPEGYVIFPNIQVVTRDRVDDLDAILVTPDLVYAIEIKDLAGSVSVQEQRMVVDGDNRTNPYVLTNYKARRISGKLSSDRQLAQARVWPLVILARKPRMLQIDPLMTHRVVEIARALEILGTRPQGASDPGLLEGKLERVQNALDLKPRELARKLGQYRTDRVLSRTAEEEVYEGHHEITGQAVRLRRLIFDPGTQKADRKAKKKSALRAFEVAGVLDDSSHLIEPGEVFKTDDGSLVITSPINEMVSLEEWAAASEITETQRRSIISDVASGIATLHRADLAHRRISPQSIRITPNGLAKVGQLGSIRLPNSSGKTVIAAELDPFFAAPESLDNASEGIPLDLFALGKLIEWLWPQEANDEGRPTPILPIPEDLAALAASLTASNPQDREPSAADVAMRSHAPTPPPEPGTPEPSRTPGVVVDSFELQNALLGAGDDVWQARDRVTGMDCVLKFFPGEGGVLSASNQHRLLKQINHDNVVKIRHVGLRRDGAFLVTEYLEGTDLASALKSGAEFDTDTAVGLMSGLLQALVVVHEAEGKPAHRDLKPANLVLSEGRLVLVDFDLAVAPGADQVGGSPKYLPPDVDYHLYPHDRDLYAAGLVFHELLTGAPVKGLQKEPLINPDVPESLAEFVAKAVAPQRTQRFTSALEMQAAFDLAVRALGGWRLGDLVIEPTEQFQQENVPPMGKGDPIPLMNVERFRVTLPDAGTLIVDLVREPNGTGWVHTSKTFGAVPVLERLEQGLRMGIISDPSVGLWAELRQARLQPSRSAHWSNLFQASLAELNEGAGVDVTAVIAESCGGAVGERSAILGDSGRRRHYQCATFTDDAAAGPLTAYLVTRVLPLLRAARTIQTMASE
;
A
#
# COMPACT_ATOMS: atom_id res chain seq x y z
N MET A 1 28.34 35.48 24.57
CA MET A 1 27.40 34.35 24.47
C MET A 1 27.84 33.48 23.30
N ALA A 2 27.47 32.20 23.27
CA ALA A 2 27.81 31.34 22.15
C ALA A 2 27.05 31.79 20.89
N GLU A 3 27.68 31.63 19.73
CA GLU A 3 27.10 32.00 18.43
C GLU A 3 26.22 30.86 17.91
N ILE A 4 24.99 31.16 17.50
CA ILE A 4 24.16 30.23 16.71
C ILE A 4 24.43 30.52 15.23
N ARG A 5 24.86 29.50 14.48
CA ARG A 5 25.14 29.61 13.05
C ARG A 5 24.32 28.61 12.26
N HIS A 6 23.30 29.10 11.54
CA HIS A 6 22.49 28.29 10.64
C HIS A 6 23.21 28.04 9.32
N ILE A 7 23.05 26.83 8.76
CA ILE A 7 23.44 26.54 7.38
C ILE A 7 22.31 27.05 6.46
N PRO A 8 22.61 27.74 5.34
CA PRO A 8 21.59 28.20 4.40
C PRO A 8 20.65 27.07 3.96
N GLY A 9 19.34 27.29 4.08
CA GLY A 9 18.30 26.28 3.83
C GLY A 9 17.94 25.39 5.03
N GLY A 10 18.62 25.54 6.17
CA GLY A 10 18.39 24.81 7.43
C GLY A 10 17.90 25.71 8.57
N GLU A 11 17.23 26.79 8.23
CA GLU A 11 16.72 27.78 9.18
C GLU A 11 15.52 27.21 9.95
N GLY A 12 15.52 27.36 11.28
CA GLY A 12 14.50 26.82 12.18
C GLY A 12 14.90 25.53 12.90
N TYR A 13 13.98 25.04 13.74
CA TYR A 13 14.15 23.85 14.58
C TYR A 13 13.04 22.84 14.30
N ALA A 14 13.27 21.54 14.50
CA ALA A 14 12.26 20.52 14.20
C ALA A 14 11.12 20.50 15.23
N ASN A 15 11.39 20.98 16.44
CA ASN A 15 10.41 21.12 17.52
C ASN A 15 10.86 22.17 18.54
N ASP A 16 9.91 22.65 19.34
CA ASP A 16 10.11 23.63 20.43
C ASP A 16 11.11 23.15 21.49
N GLY A 17 11.35 21.83 21.59
CA GLY A 17 12.35 21.25 22.49
C GLY A 17 13.78 21.54 22.02
N GLU A 18 14.03 21.43 20.72
CA GLU A 18 15.31 21.76 20.10
C GLU A 18 15.62 23.25 20.22
N GLU A 19 14.64 24.11 19.89
CA GLU A 19 14.74 25.57 20.06
C GLU A 19 15.11 25.92 21.51
N ARG A 20 14.36 25.38 22.49
CA ARG A 20 14.61 25.62 23.91
C ARG A 20 16.00 25.21 24.36
N VAL A 21 16.50 24.07 23.89
CA VAL A 21 17.85 23.61 24.25
C VAL A 21 18.90 24.50 23.59
N VAL A 22 18.79 24.78 22.29
CA VAL A 22 19.76 25.59 21.55
C VAL A 22 19.82 27.01 22.11
N ASP A 23 18.68 27.63 22.39
CA ASP A 23 18.62 28.97 22.98
C ASP A 23 19.22 28.99 24.40
N ALA A 24 18.94 27.98 25.22
CA ALA A 24 19.52 27.86 26.56
C ALA A 24 21.05 27.68 26.50
N LEU A 25 21.55 26.89 25.56
CA LEU A 25 22.98 26.71 25.33
C LEU A 25 23.61 28.02 24.84
N ALA A 26 23.01 28.69 23.85
CA ALA A 26 23.51 29.94 23.30
C ALA A 26 23.63 31.03 24.36
N ALA A 27 22.60 31.18 25.21
CA ALA A 27 22.54 32.19 26.26
C ALA A 27 23.57 31.97 27.38
N ALA A 28 23.87 30.71 27.73
CA ALA A 28 24.68 30.38 28.90
C ALA A 28 26.15 30.06 28.58
N LEU A 29 26.47 29.64 27.34
CA LEU A 29 27.82 29.26 26.97
C LEU A 29 28.72 30.47 26.62
N PRO A 30 30.05 30.35 26.81
CA PRO A 30 30.99 31.45 26.59
C PRO A 30 31.09 31.91 25.13
N GLU A 31 31.70 33.09 24.93
CA GLU A 31 32.15 33.50 23.59
C GLU A 31 33.22 32.53 23.05
N GLY A 32 33.21 32.30 21.73
CA GLY A 32 34.07 31.33 21.06
C GLY A 32 33.47 29.92 20.90
N TYR A 33 32.31 29.67 21.51
CA TYR A 33 31.50 28.47 21.26
C TYR A 33 30.54 28.75 20.12
N VAL A 34 30.41 27.81 19.17
CA VAL A 34 29.52 27.94 18.01
C VAL A 34 28.61 26.73 17.88
N ILE A 35 27.31 26.98 17.83
CA ILE A 35 26.27 25.95 17.70
C ILE A 35 25.74 25.96 16.27
N PHE A 36 25.79 24.80 15.62
CA PHE A 36 25.14 24.54 14.33
C PHE A 36 23.92 23.67 14.58
N PRO A 37 22.72 24.25 14.68
CA PRO A 37 21.49 23.49 14.83
C PRO A 37 21.04 22.91 13.48
N ASN A 38 20.29 21.81 13.55
CA ASN A 38 19.53 21.25 12.42
C ASN A 38 20.38 20.98 11.16
N ILE A 39 21.35 20.08 11.29
CA ILE A 39 22.34 19.81 10.23
C ILE A 39 22.42 18.34 9.86
N GLN A 40 22.83 18.11 8.61
CA GLN A 40 23.22 16.81 8.08
C GLN A 40 24.73 16.76 7.85
N VAL A 41 25.34 15.63 8.21
CA VAL A 41 26.75 15.33 7.92
C VAL A 41 26.81 14.16 6.94
N VAL A 42 27.33 14.41 5.74
CA VAL A 42 27.50 13.35 4.72
C VAL A 42 28.79 12.59 4.98
N THR A 43 28.71 11.29 5.22
CA THR A 43 29.86 10.36 5.29
C THR A 43 29.89 9.49 4.02
N ARG A 44 30.99 8.75 3.76
CA ARG A 44 31.25 8.10 2.46
C ARG A 44 30.10 7.20 1.95
N ASP A 45 29.28 6.65 2.84
CA ASP A 45 28.21 5.70 2.53
C ASP A 45 26.84 6.11 3.14
N ARG A 46 26.75 7.18 3.94
CA ARG A 46 25.53 7.56 4.70
C ARG A 46 25.43 9.05 5.00
N VAL A 47 24.20 9.55 5.13
CA VAL A 47 23.90 10.89 5.65
C VAL A 47 23.45 10.76 7.11
N ASP A 48 24.11 11.51 8.01
CA ASP A 48 23.75 11.56 9.44
C ASP A 48 23.01 12.85 9.77
N ASP A 49 21.76 12.72 10.20
CA ASP A 49 20.98 13.79 10.80
C ASP A 49 21.45 14.06 12.25
N LEU A 50 21.67 15.32 12.58
CA LEU A 50 22.04 15.79 13.92
C LEU A 50 21.17 16.97 14.33
N ASP A 51 20.68 16.93 15.56
CA ASP A 51 19.86 18.01 16.11
C ASP A 51 20.73 19.26 16.36
N ALA A 52 21.96 19.07 16.84
CA ALA A 52 22.98 20.12 16.83
C ALA A 52 24.42 19.58 16.84
N ILE A 53 25.36 20.36 16.30
CA ILE A 53 26.78 20.26 16.62
C ILE A 53 27.19 21.51 17.39
N LEU A 54 27.93 21.33 18.49
CA LEU A 54 28.58 22.43 19.20
C LEU A 54 30.09 22.33 19.02
N VAL A 55 30.70 23.38 18.46
CA VAL A 55 32.15 23.52 18.33
C VAL A 55 32.66 24.39 19.46
N THR A 56 33.57 23.87 20.27
CA THR A 56 34.28 24.61 21.33
C THR A 56 35.75 24.80 20.93
N PRO A 57 36.52 25.65 21.64
CA PRO A 57 37.96 25.76 21.40
C PRO A 57 38.75 24.44 21.58
N ASP A 58 38.22 23.51 22.36
CA ASP A 58 38.92 22.28 22.74
C ASP A 58 38.40 21.03 22.03
N LEU A 59 37.10 20.94 21.72
CA LEU A 59 36.50 19.76 21.09
C LEU A 59 35.16 20.05 20.40
N VAL A 60 34.61 19.04 19.73
CA VAL A 60 33.30 19.10 19.08
C VAL A 60 32.31 18.21 19.83
N TYR A 61 31.09 18.69 20.09
CA TYR A 61 30.01 17.88 20.64
C TYR A 61 28.99 17.55 19.56
N ALA A 62 28.62 16.28 19.46
CA ALA A 62 27.48 15.81 18.68
C ALA A 62 26.28 15.70 19.63
N ILE A 63 25.31 16.61 19.49
CA ILE A 63 24.19 16.77 20.41
C ILE A 63 22.93 16.15 19.79
N GLU A 64 22.30 15.28 20.56
CA GLU A 64 20.97 14.74 20.27
C GLU A 64 19.99 15.26 21.33
N ILE A 65 18.81 15.69 20.92
CA ILE A 65 17.81 16.33 21.78
C ILE A 65 16.57 15.43 21.87
N LYS A 66 16.03 15.26 23.07
CA LYS A 66 14.80 14.48 23.32
C LYS A 66 13.86 15.24 24.24
N ASP A 67 12.64 15.47 23.78
CA ASP A 67 11.60 16.16 24.57
C ASP A 67 10.66 15.14 25.25
N LEU A 68 11.09 14.57 26.39
CA LEU A 68 10.37 13.50 27.09
C LEU A 68 9.73 14.00 28.39
N ALA A 69 8.41 13.81 28.57
CA ALA A 69 7.67 14.29 29.74
C ALA A 69 7.37 13.22 30.81
N GLY A 70 7.35 11.93 30.45
CA GLY A 70 6.85 10.83 31.27
C GLY A 70 7.84 10.22 32.27
N SER A 71 7.66 8.94 32.58
CA SER A 71 8.60 8.12 33.36
C SER A 71 9.69 7.56 32.45
N VAL A 72 10.93 7.99 32.65
CA VAL A 72 12.08 7.63 31.82
C VAL A 72 13.10 6.86 32.65
N SER A 73 13.47 5.66 32.19
CA SER A 73 14.57 4.86 32.73
C SER A 73 15.63 4.63 31.65
N VAL A 74 16.87 5.03 31.90
CA VAL A 74 17.98 4.94 30.93
C VAL A 74 19.00 3.92 31.42
N GLN A 75 19.27 2.90 30.60
CA GLN A 75 20.31 1.90 30.78
C GLN A 75 21.32 1.99 29.63
N GLU A 76 22.45 1.28 29.69
CA GLU A 76 23.50 1.41 28.66
C GLU A 76 23.01 1.20 27.22
N GLN A 77 22.22 0.16 26.98
CA GLN A 77 21.76 -0.22 25.62
C GLN A 77 20.29 0.15 25.35
N ARG A 78 19.49 0.39 26.39
CA ARG A 78 18.03 0.58 26.27
C ARG A 78 17.54 1.75 27.13
N MET A 79 16.42 2.33 26.71
CA MET A 79 15.68 3.36 27.44
C MET A 79 14.22 2.91 27.53
N VAL A 80 13.62 3.00 28.71
CA VAL A 80 12.18 2.73 28.93
C VAL A 80 11.48 4.07 29.10
N VAL A 81 10.44 4.33 28.30
CA VAL A 81 9.61 5.55 28.40
C VAL A 81 8.17 5.13 28.62
N ASP A 82 7.61 5.46 29.78
CA ASP A 82 6.23 5.11 30.18
C ASP A 82 5.87 3.61 30.02
N GLY A 83 6.87 2.74 30.13
CA GLY A 83 6.72 1.28 29.98
C GLY A 83 7.20 0.73 28.63
N ASP A 84 7.37 1.59 27.63
CA ASP A 84 7.84 1.18 26.31
C ASP A 84 9.36 1.02 26.26
N ASN A 85 9.84 -0.15 25.85
CA ASN A 85 11.26 -0.38 25.60
C ASN A 85 11.69 0.28 24.28
N ARG A 86 12.71 1.13 24.35
CA ARG A 86 13.34 1.83 23.22
C ARG A 86 14.86 1.64 23.26
N THR A 87 15.54 1.88 22.15
CA THR A 87 17.01 1.94 22.12
C THR A 87 17.48 3.18 22.87
N ASN A 88 18.56 3.08 23.64
CA ASN A 88 19.14 4.28 24.26
C ASN A 88 19.68 5.22 23.16
N PRO A 89 19.18 6.46 23.06
CA PRO A 89 19.60 7.40 22.01
C PRO A 89 21.11 7.64 21.98
N TYR A 90 21.78 7.58 23.14
CA TYR A 90 23.23 7.73 23.22
C TYR A 90 24.00 6.71 22.38
N VAL A 91 23.49 5.48 22.23
CA VAL A 91 24.17 4.43 21.45
C VAL A 91 24.35 4.89 20.00
N LEU A 92 23.28 5.38 19.38
CA LEU A 92 23.30 5.89 18.01
C LEU A 92 24.10 7.20 17.91
N THR A 93 23.92 8.14 18.85
CA THR A 93 24.69 9.39 18.89
C THR A 93 26.20 9.13 19.01
N ASN A 94 26.61 8.12 19.77
CA ASN A 94 28.01 7.71 19.88
C ASN A 94 28.58 7.15 18.56
N TYR A 95 27.78 6.39 17.80
CA TYR A 95 28.17 5.98 16.45
C TYR A 95 28.28 7.17 15.48
N LYS A 96 27.38 8.15 15.55
CA LYS A 96 27.49 9.42 14.79
C LYS A 96 28.79 10.16 15.17
N ALA A 97 29.04 10.37 16.46
CA ALA A 97 30.24 11.06 16.96
C ALA A 97 31.56 10.41 16.47
N ARG A 98 31.66 9.07 16.49
CA ARG A 98 32.84 8.35 15.98
C ARG A 98 33.09 8.59 14.49
N ARG A 99 32.02 8.64 13.68
CA ARG A 99 32.13 8.90 12.23
C ARG A 99 32.52 10.34 11.94
N ILE A 100 31.92 11.30 12.64
CA ILE A 100 32.30 12.72 12.59
C ILE A 100 33.79 12.86 12.95
N SER A 101 34.25 12.18 14.01
CA SER A 101 35.66 12.18 14.41
C SER A 101 36.57 11.61 13.33
N GLY A 102 36.18 10.51 12.67
CA GLY A 102 36.91 9.95 11.52
C GLY A 102 36.98 10.92 10.32
N LYS A 103 35.91 11.69 10.08
CA LYS A 103 35.88 12.70 9.01
C LYS A 103 36.82 13.88 9.31
N LEU A 104 36.77 14.42 10.53
CA LEU A 104 37.71 15.44 10.99
C LEU A 104 39.16 14.93 10.94
N SER A 105 39.38 13.64 11.22
CA SER A 105 40.71 13.04 11.19
C SER A 105 41.37 13.02 9.81
N SER A 106 40.58 13.19 8.74
CA SER A 106 41.09 13.30 7.37
C SER A 106 41.79 14.63 7.10
N ASP A 107 41.51 15.66 7.90
CA ASP A 107 42.23 16.93 7.86
C ASP A 107 43.41 16.89 8.85
N ARG A 108 44.64 17.09 8.34
CA ARG A 108 45.86 17.06 9.14
C ARG A 108 45.85 18.01 10.35
N GLN A 109 45.17 19.15 10.28
CA GLN A 109 45.10 20.12 11.37
C GLN A 109 43.99 19.84 12.39
N LEU A 110 43.08 18.93 12.06
CA LEU A 110 41.97 18.48 12.90
C LEU A 110 42.13 17.01 13.31
N ALA A 111 43.24 16.36 12.97
CA ALA A 111 43.54 14.95 13.23
C ALA A 111 43.39 14.54 14.70
N GLN A 112 43.63 15.48 15.62
CA GLN A 112 43.52 15.27 17.06
C GLN A 112 42.19 15.76 17.65
N ALA A 113 41.30 16.34 16.84
CA ALA A 113 40.01 16.82 17.28
C ALA A 113 39.12 15.66 17.72
N ARG A 114 38.69 15.69 18.98
CA ARG A 114 37.76 14.71 19.54
C ARG A 114 36.32 15.17 19.33
N VAL A 115 35.44 14.20 19.08
CA VAL A 115 34.00 14.41 18.99
C VAL A 115 33.33 13.67 20.14
N TRP A 116 32.56 14.39 20.96
CA TRP A 116 31.91 13.85 22.14
C TRP A 116 30.39 13.75 21.95
N PRO A 117 29.78 12.56 22.13
CA PRO A 117 28.33 12.42 22.06
C PRO A 117 27.65 12.91 23.35
N LEU A 118 26.57 13.68 23.21
CA LEU A 118 25.77 14.16 24.34
C LEU A 118 24.28 14.10 23.98
N VAL A 119 23.45 13.54 24.87
CA VAL A 119 22.00 13.56 24.73
C VAL A 119 21.42 14.51 25.77
N ILE A 120 20.62 15.49 25.33
CA ILE A 120 20.00 16.49 26.18
C ILE A 120 18.49 16.30 26.21
N LEU A 121 17.93 16.22 27.42
CA LEU A 121 16.49 16.19 27.65
C LEU A 121 15.96 17.63 27.67
N ALA A 122 15.12 17.98 26.69
CA ALA A 122 14.61 19.34 26.50
C ALA A 122 13.60 19.78 27.58
N ARG A 123 13.05 18.83 28.33
CA ARG A 123 12.28 19.06 29.55
C ARG A 123 12.62 18.00 30.59
N LYS A 124 12.34 18.32 31.85
CA LYS A 124 12.48 17.40 32.97
C LYS A 124 11.36 16.35 32.94
N PRO A 125 11.67 15.04 32.85
CA PRO A 125 10.66 14.00 32.93
C PRO A 125 10.02 13.92 34.32
N ARG A 126 8.77 13.42 34.40
CA ARG A 126 8.07 13.23 35.68
C ARG A 126 8.84 12.30 36.63
N MET A 127 9.48 11.26 36.08
CA MET A 127 10.39 10.38 36.80
C MET A 127 11.59 10.10 35.90
N LEU A 128 12.80 10.22 36.44
CA LEU A 128 14.04 9.96 35.70
C LEU A 128 14.94 9.03 36.51
N GLN A 129 15.20 7.85 35.97
CA GLN A 129 16.20 6.90 36.47
C GLN A 129 17.28 6.76 35.43
N ILE A 130 18.54 6.98 35.79
CA ILE A 130 19.67 6.86 34.86
C ILE A 130 20.68 5.91 35.49
N ASP A 131 21.09 4.91 34.73
CA ASP A 131 22.20 4.02 35.06
C ASP A 131 23.47 4.86 35.35
N PRO A 132 24.24 4.57 36.41
CA PRO A 132 25.44 5.31 36.78
C PRO A 132 26.39 5.59 35.60
N LEU A 133 26.52 4.66 34.64
CA LEU A 133 27.41 4.77 33.48
C LEU A 133 26.90 5.76 32.41
N MET A 134 25.64 6.17 32.50
CA MET A 134 24.96 7.07 31.55
C MET A 134 24.74 8.49 32.09
N THR A 135 25.07 8.74 33.37
CA THR A 135 24.83 10.01 34.09
C THR A 135 25.46 11.25 33.45
N HIS A 136 26.56 11.09 32.70
CA HIS A 136 27.24 12.19 32.00
C HIS A 136 27.00 12.20 30.48
N ARG A 137 26.08 11.37 30.02
CA ARG A 137 25.85 11.07 28.59
C ARG A 137 24.43 11.41 28.17
N VAL A 138 23.46 11.17 29.04
CA VAL A 138 22.05 11.58 28.89
C VAL A 138 21.72 12.50 30.06
N VAL A 139 21.48 13.77 29.79
CA VAL A 139 21.43 14.82 30.82
C VAL A 139 20.29 15.81 30.60
N GLU A 140 19.84 16.44 31.67
CA GLU A 140 18.95 17.61 31.60
C GLU A 140 19.75 18.87 31.19
N ILE A 141 19.07 19.91 30.70
CA ILE A 141 19.70 21.16 30.24
C ILE A 141 20.67 21.75 31.28
N ALA A 142 20.25 21.85 32.56
CA ALA A 142 21.11 22.42 33.61
C ALA A 142 22.43 21.65 33.77
N ARG A 143 22.37 20.32 33.72
CA ARG A 143 23.56 19.47 33.82
C ARG A 143 24.39 19.49 32.53
N ALA A 144 23.76 19.64 31.37
CA ALA A 144 24.45 19.85 30.10
C ALA A 144 25.31 21.12 30.16
N LEU A 145 24.79 22.23 30.69
CA LEU A 145 25.53 23.48 30.84
C LEU A 145 26.76 23.33 31.75
N GLU A 146 26.64 22.59 32.85
CA GLU A 146 27.78 22.28 33.73
C GLU A 146 28.85 21.44 33.01
N ILE A 147 28.44 20.46 32.20
CA ILE A 147 29.36 19.60 31.44
C ILE A 147 30.04 20.38 30.31
N LEU A 148 29.29 21.21 29.58
CA LEU A 148 29.80 21.98 28.44
C LEU A 148 30.67 23.17 28.86
N GLY A 149 30.44 23.70 30.06
CA GLY A 149 31.28 24.72 30.70
C GLY A 149 32.55 24.15 31.36
N THR A 150 32.73 22.83 31.40
CA THR A 150 33.92 22.19 31.98
C THR A 150 34.67 21.38 30.93
N ARG A 151 36.00 21.36 31.00
CA ARG A 151 36.82 20.59 30.06
C ARG A 151 36.78 19.10 30.43
N PRO A 152 36.25 18.21 29.56
CA PRO A 152 36.16 16.78 29.89
C PRO A 152 37.54 16.10 29.88
N GLN A 153 37.70 15.04 30.67
CA GLN A 153 38.88 14.18 30.59
C GLN A 153 38.94 13.50 29.22
N GLY A 154 40.06 13.66 28.51
CA GLY A 154 40.22 13.17 27.14
C GLY A 154 39.77 14.15 26.05
N ALA A 155 39.53 15.42 26.40
CA ALA A 155 39.42 16.52 25.43
C ALA A 155 40.68 16.60 24.55
N SER A 156 40.56 17.21 23.37
CA SER A 156 41.72 17.54 22.53
C SER A 156 42.64 18.53 23.25
N ASP A 157 43.82 18.78 22.69
CA ASP A 157 44.75 19.77 23.23
C ASP A 157 44.07 21.13 23.45
N PRO A 158 44.40 21.86 24.54
CA PRO A 158 43.75 23.13 24.84
C PRO A 158 43.84 24.09 23.66
N GLY A 159 42.72 24.66 23.24
CA GLY A 159 42.64 25.60 22.12
C GLY A 159 42.93 24.99 20.74
N LEU A 160 42.93 23.66 20.59
CA LEU A 160 43.22 23.00 19.31
C LEU A 160 42.35 23.51 18.15
N LEU A 161 41.08 23.83 18.44
CA LEU A 161 40.08 24.28 17.47
C LEU A 161 39.92 25.81 17.42
N GLU A 162 40.67 26.55 18.25
CA GLU A 162 40.63 28.00 18.28
C GLU A 162 41.03 28.57 16.90
N GLY A 163 40.16 29.43 16.34
CA GLY A 163 40.34 29.99 14.99
C GLY A 163 40.18 29.01 13.83
N LYS A 164 39.76 27.75 14.06
CA LYS A 164 39.62 26.72 13.01
C LYS A 164 38.17 26.38 12.62
N LEU A 165 37.20 27.22 13.02
CA LEU A 165 35.77 26.98 12.82
C LEU A 165 35.41 26.69 11.35
N GLU A 166 35.86 27.51 10.41
CA GLU A 166 35.59 27.31 8.98
C GLU A 166 36.16 25.99 8.47
N ARG A 167 37.32 25.59 9.01
CA ARG A 167 37.97 24.32 8.65
C ARG A 167 37.19 23.12 9.17
N VAL A 168 36.64 23.22 10.38
CA VAL A 168 35.72 22.21 10.94
C VAL A 168 34.46 22.13 10.08
N GLN A 169 33.84 23.25 9.74
CA GLN A 169 32.63 23.29 8.90
C GLN A 169 32.88 22.66 7.52
N ASN A 170 33.98 23.01 6.86
CA ASN A 170 34.36 22.47 5.56
C ASN A 170 34.71 20.97 5.64
N ALA A 171 35.44 20.54 6.67
CA ALA A 171 35.78 19.14 6.87
C ALA A 171 34.54 18.28 7.13
N LEU A 172 33.53 18.84 7.80
CA LEU A 172 32.27 18.14 8.06
C LEU A 172 31.29 18.17 6.89
N ASP A 173 31.45 19.06 5.91
CA ASP A 173 30.48 19.26 4.82
C ASP A 173 29.06 19.41 5.39
N LEU A 174 28.89 20.39 6.28
CA LEU A 174 27.61 20.61 6.96
C LEU A 174 26.55 21.04 5.94
N LYS A 175 25.50 20.22 5.82
CA LYS A 175 24.33 20.49 4.98
C LYS A 175 23.13 20.85 5.84
N PRO A 176 22.18 21.64 5.33
CA PRO A 176 20.93 21.86 6.03
C PRO A 176 20.17 20.54 6.13
N ARG A 177 19.61 20.24 7.30
CA ARG A 177 18.65 19.14 7.43
C ARG A 177 17.28 19.67 7.02
N GLU A 178 16.66 19.03 6.03
CA GLU A 178 15.26 19.29 5.71
C GLU A 178 14.40 18.94 6.93
N LEU A 179 13.69 19.95 7.44
CA LEU A 179 12.85 19.85 8.63
C LEU A 179 11.57 19.07 8.33
N ALA A 180 11.71 17.77 8.04
CA ALA A 180 10.60 16.86 7.92
C ALA A 180 10.02 16.59 9.32
N ARG A 181 9.16 17.51 9.80
CA ARG A 181 8.47 17.37 11.08
C ARG A 181 7.48 16.21 10.97
N LYS A 182 7.53 15.28 11.93
CA LYS A 182 6.54 14.21 12.05
C LYS A 182 5.35 14.70 12.87
N LEU A 183 4.16 14.68 12.28
CA LEU A 183 2.89 14.99 12.92
C LEU A 183 2.04 13.70 12.89
N GLY A 184 2.00 12.98 14.01
CA GLY A 184 1.30 11.69 14.07
C GLY A 184 1.93 10.66 13.13
N GLN A 185 1.15 10.14 12.18
CA GLN A 185 1.57 9.19 11.15
C GLN A 185 2.09 9.86 9.87
N TYR A 186 2.17 11.19 9.87
CA TYR A 186 2.50 11.98 8.70
C TYR A 186 3.85 12.65 8.85
N ARG A 187 4.58 12.70 7.73
CA ARG A 187 5.82 13.43 7.59
C ARG A 187 5.53 14.70 6.80
N THR A 188 5.92 15.85 7.32
CA THR A 188 5.82 17.11 6.58
C THR A 188 6.97 17.20 5.58
N ASP A 189 6.66 17.63 4.37
CA ASP A 189 7.60 17.82 3.27
C ASP A 189 7.92 19.30 3.09
N ARG A 190 6.92 20.17 3.24
CA ARG A 190 7.05 21.61 3.01
C ARG A 190 6.11 22.41 3.90
N VAL A 191 6.58 23.54 4.43
CA VAL A 191 5.71 24.50 5.12
C VAL A 191 5.02 25.40 4.08
N LEU A 192 3.70 25.50 4.13
CA LEU A 192 2.91 26.40 3.29
C LEU A 192 2.63 27.74 3.98
N SER A 193 2.27 27.71 5.27
CA SER A 193 2.07 28.92 6.07
C SER A 193 2.32 28.64 7.55
N ARG A 194 2.73 29.68 8.29
CA ARG A 194 2.95 29.60 9.74
C ARG A 194 2.52 30.91 10.41
N THR A 195 1.68 30.80 11.44
CA THR A 195 1.21 31.88 12.30
C THR A 195 1.24 31.42 13.76
N ALA A 196 1.03 32.34 14.70
CA ALA A 196 0.99 32.01 16.14
C ALA A 196 -0.16 31.05 16.52
N GLU A 197 -1.20 30.97 15.69
CA GLU A 197 -2.41 30.19 15.97
C GLU A 197 -2.61 28.99 15.03
N GLU A 198 -1.92 28.97 13.89
CA GLU A 198 -2.09 27.96 12.84
C GLU A 198 -0.82 27.78 12.00
N GLU A 199 -0.50 26.53 11.69
CA GLU A 199 0.54 26.14 10.73
C GLU A 199 -0.04 25.22 9.68
N VAL A 200 0.32 25.43 8.41
CA VAL A 200 -0.10 24.60 7.28
C VAL A 200 1.13 24.03 6.59
N TYR A 201 1.11 22.74 6.34
CA TYR A 201 2.17 21.97 5.70
C TYR A 201 1.63 21.17 4.52
N GLU A 202 2.47 20.90 3.54
CA GLU A 202 2.38 19.72 2.69
C GLU A 202 3.21 18.61 3.33
N GLY A 203 2.75 17.38 3.17
CA GLY A 203 3.40 16.20 3.71
C GLY A 203 2.87 14.93 3.07
N HIS A 204 3.32 13.78 3.58
CA HIS A 204 2.83 12.48 3.18
C HIS A 204 2.62 11.56 4.39
N HIS A 205 1.72 10.61 4.25
CA HIS A 205 1.54 9.55 5.23
C HIS A 205 2.73 8.57 5.19
N GLU A 206 3.35 8.23 6.32
CA GLU A 206 4.61 7.46 6.35
C GLU A 206 4.47 6.04 5.79
N ILE A 207 3.33 5.39 5.99
CA ILE A 207 3.08 4.02 5.53
C ILE A 207 2.57 3.98 4.09
N THR A 208 1.55 4.78 3.76
CA THR A 208 0.89 4.71 2.45
C THR A 208 1.55 5.59 1.39
N GLY A 209 2.42 6.53 1.79
CA GLY A 209 3.01 7.52 0.88
C GLY A 209 2.02 8.57 0.37
N GLN A 210 0.77 8.58 0.85
CA GLN A 210 -0.27 9.48 0.37
C GLN A 210 0.06 10.93 0.70
N ALA A 211 0.09 11.79 -0.31
CA ALA A 211 0.30 13.24 -0.19
C ALA A 211 -0.90 13.93 0.49
N VAL A 212 -0.66 14.63 1.60
CA VAL A 212 -1.66 15.32 2.42
C VAL A 212 -1.24 16.71 2.87
N ARG A 213 -2.19 17.63 2.90
CA ARG A 213 -2.04 18.95 3.49
C ARG A 213 -2.41 18.85 4.97
N LEU A 214 -1.46 19.16 5.84
CA LEU A 214 -1.57 19.09 7.29
C LEU A 214 -1.75 20.51 7.83
N ARG A 215 -2.84 20.75 8.55
CA ARG A 215 -3.16 22.04 9.17
C ARG A 215 -3.19 21.89 10.68
N ARG A 216 -2.13 22.34 11.36
CA ARG A 216 -1.95 22.29 12.81
C ARG A 216 -2.48 23.57 13.45
N LEU A 217 -3.55 23.45 14.23
CA LEU A 217 -4.14 24.51 15.04
C LEU A 217 -3.47 24.56 16.40
N ILE A 218 -2.76 25.65 16.68
CA ILE A 218 -1.99 25.85 17.92
C ILE A 218 -2.86 26.59 18.93
N PHE A 219 -2.90 26.09 20.16
CA PHE A 219 -3.70 26.69 21.24
C PHE A 219 -2.80 27.32 22.30
N ASP A 220 -2.60 28.63 22.23
CA ASP A 220 -1.84 29.39 23.23
C ASP A 220 -2.47 29.24 24.64
N PRO A 221 -1.71 28.84 25.68
CA PRO A 221 -2.15 28.87 27.07
C PRO A 221 -2.73 30.22 27.53
N GLY A 222 -2.33 31.35 26.92
CA GLY A 222 -2.76 32.72 27.21
C GLY A 222 -4.09 33.17 26.59
N THR A 223 -4.62 32.49 25.55
CA THR A 223 -5.91 32.85 24.95
C THR A 223 -7.08 32.54 25.90
N GLN A 224 -8.18 33.31 25.84
CA GLN A 224 -9.32 33.05 26.71
C GLN A 224 -9.84 31.61 26.52
N LYS A 225 -10.18 30.97 27.65
CA LYS A 225 -10.64 29.56 27.66
C LYS A 225 -11.88 29.34 26.78
N ALA A 226 -12.70 30.37 26.60
CA ALA A 226 -13.86 30.35 25.72
C ALA A 226 -13.46 30.25 24.24
N ASP A 227 -12.49 31.06 23.79
CA ASP A 227 -12.03 31.11 22.39
C ASP A 227 -11.33 29.81 21.99
N ARG A 228 -10.50 29.25 22.89
CA ARG A 228 -9.88 27.92 22.68
C ARG A 228 -10.93 26.82 22.53
N LYS A 229 -11.98 26.86 23.35
CA LYS A 229 -13.08 25.89 23.28
C LYS A 229 -13.89 26.06 21.98
N ALA A 230 -14.10 27.29 21.53
CA ALA A 230 -14.80 27.59 20.28
C ALA A 230 -14.02 27.13 19.05
N LYS A 231 -12.73 27.47 18.94
CA LYS A 231 -11.85 27.04 17.83
C LYS A 231 -11.75 25.51 17.74
N LYS A 232 -11.52 24.84 18.87
CA LYS A 232 -11.50 23.37 18.94
C LYS A 232 -12.83 22.74 18.51
N LYS A 233 -13.96 23.33 18.90
CA LYS A 233 -15.29 22.84 18.52
C LYS A 233 -15.57 23.02 17.02
N SER A 234 -15.12 24.12 16.42
CA SER A 234 -15.25 24.34 14.96
C SER A 234 -14.36 23.39 14.15
N ALA A 235 -13.13 23.12 14.62
CA ALA A 235 -12.21 22.18 13.99
C ALA A 235 -12.75 20.74 13.92
N LEU A 236 -13.33 20.24 15.02
CA LEU A 236 -13.92 18.91 15.09
C LEU A 236 -15.28 18.81 14.38
N ARG A 237 -15.92 19.96 14.12
CA ARG A 237 -17.24 20.04 13.50
C ARG A 237 -17.31 19.38 12.13
N ALA A 238 -16.29 19.61 11.30
CA ALA A 238 -16.24 19.07 9.93
C ALA A 238 -16.31 17.52 9.94
N PHE A 239 -15.72 16.90 10.96
CA PHE A 239 -15.73 15.44 11.17
C PHE A 239 -17.05 14.93 11.74
N GLU A 240 -17.63 15.68 12.69
CA GLU A 240 -18.97 15.38 13.20
C GLU A 240 -20.00 15.41 12.07
N VAL A 241 -19.84 16.33 11.11
CA VAL A 241 -20.66 16.46 9.91
C VAL A 241 -20.38 15.32 8.94
N ALA A 242 -19.12 15.05 8.60
CA ALA A 242 -18.77 13.94 7.70
C ALA A 242 -19.25 12.58 8.23
N GLY A 243 -19.18 12.33 9.54
CA GLY A 243 -19.62 11.08 10.14
C GLY A 243 -21.14 10.82 10.13
N VAL A 244 -21.96 11.80 9.73
CA VAL A 244 -23.42 11.64 9.57
C VAL A 244 -23.87 11.73 8.12
N LEU A 245 -22.95 11.94 7.18
CA LEU A 245 -23.23 12.03 5.75
C LEU A 245 -22.92 10.70 5.06
N ASP A 246 -23.67 10.40 4.00
CA ASP A 246 -23.29 9.35 3.06
C ASP A 246 -22.06 9.78 2.24
N ASP A 247 -21.25 8.83 1.78
CA ASP A 247 -20.11 9.07 0.89
C ASP A 247 -20.54 9.94 -0.31
N SER A 248 -19.81 11.03 -0.55
CA SER A 248 -20.18 12.02 -1.58
C SER A 248 -18.99 12.45 -2.42
N SER A 249 -19.08 12.22 -3.73
CA SER A 249 -18.09 12.71 -4.70
C SER A 249 -18.01 14.25 -4.76
N HIS A 250 -19.06 14.95 -4.34
CA HIS A 250 -19.24 16.40 -4.45
C HIS A 250 -18.95 17.17 -3.16
N LEU A 251 -18.55 16.50 -2.08
CA LEU A 251 -18.12 17.14 -0.84
C LEU A 251 -16.62 16.99 -0.64
N ILE A 252 -15.99 18.00 -0.01
CA ILE A 252 -14.62 17.88 0.46
C ILE A 252 -14.67 17.23 1.83
N GLU A 253 -14.45 15.93 1.86
CA GLU A 253 -14.36 15.18 3.09
C GLU A 253 -13.14 15.65 3.90
N PRO A 254 -13.30 15.83 5.23
CA PRO A 254 -12.15 15.99 6.10
C PRO A 254 -11.27 14.73 6.00
N GLY A 255 -9.95 14.87 6.04
CA GLY A 255 -9.06 13.71 6.20
C GLY A 255 -9.16 13.16 7.63
N GLU A 256 -8.05 12.90 8.30
CA GLU A 256 -7.97 12.59 9.73
C GLU A 256 -7.82 13.85 10.62
N VAL A 257 -8.40 13.82 11.85
CA VAL A 257 -7.98 14.70 12.96
C VAL A 257 -7.27 13.87 14.01
N PHE A 258 -6.13 14.36 14.47
CA PHE A 258 -5.51 13.86 15.68
C PHE A 258 -4.95 15.01 16.51
N LYS A 259 -4.70 14.71 17.78
CA LYS A 259 -4.11 15.64 18.74
C LYS A 259 -2.62 15.36 18.86
N THR A 260 -1.80 16.40 18.84
CA THR A 260 -0.35 16.30 19.10
C THR A 260 -0.06 16.32 20.60
N ASP A 261 1.15 15.89 20.97
CA ASP A 261 1.60 15.79 22.37
C ASP A 261 1.58 17.15 23.11
N ASP A 262 1.77 18.25 22.38
CA ASP A 262 1.71 19.63 22.90
C ASP A 262 0.28 20.18 23.09
N GLY A 263 -0.75 19.43 22.69
CA GLY A 263 -2.14 19.86 22.83
C GLY A 263 -2.79 20.44 21.57
N SER A 264 -2.03 20.68 20.51
CA SER A 264 -2.51 21.17 19.21
C SER A 264 -3.39 20.13 18.50
N LEU A 265 -4.20 20.57 17.54
CA LEU A 265 -5.01 19.69 16.69
C LEU A 265 -4.49 19.72 15.26
N VAL A 266 -4.32 18.56 14.65
CA VAL A 266 -3.87 18.44 13.26
C VAL A 266 -5.01 17.97 12.37
N ILE A 267 -5.30 18.84 11.43
CA ILE A 267 -6.10 18.82 10.20
C ILE A 267 -5.51 18.11 8.99
N THR A 268 -5.79 16.84 8.64
CA THR A 268 -5.33 16.34 7.33
C THR A 268 -6.39 16.55 6.25
N SER A 269 -5.93 16.82 5.03
CA SER A 269 -6.77 16.90 3.83
C SER A 269 -5.93 16.44 2.63
N PRO A 270 -6.52 15.87 1.58
CA PRO A 270 -5.76 15.47 0.39
C PRO A 270 -5.02 16.66 -0.25
N ILE A 271 -3.76 16.49 -0.64
CA ILE A 271 -3.09 17.43 -1.58
C ILE A 271 -3.60 17.06 -2.96
N ASN A 272 -4.84 17.42 -3.25
CA ASN A 272 -5.25 17.47 -4.65
C ASN A 272 -5.00 18.90 -5.12
N GLU A 273 -4.61 19.04 -6.38
CA GLU A 273 -4.43 20.27 -7.17
C GLU A 273 -5.77 21.03 -7.34
N MET A 274 -6.56 21.11 -6.27
CA MET A 274 -7.87 21.73 -6.22
C MET A 274 -7.71 23.23 -5.93
N VAL A 275 -8.01 24.06 -6.92
CA VAL A 275 -8.07 25.53 -6.77
C VAL A 275 -9.46 25.96 -6.31
N SER A 276 -9.60 27.12 -5.68
CA SER A 276 -10.95 27.65 -5.41
C SER A 276 -11.65 28.02 -6.73
N LEU A 277 -12.99 27.99 -6.75
CA LEU A 277 -13.75 28.41 -7.94
C LEU A 277 -13.44 29.87 -8.31
N GLU A 278 -13.20 30.73 -7.31
CA GLU A 278 -12.78 32.12 -7.52
C GLU A 278 -11.44 32.23 -8.25
N GLU A 279 -10.40 31.51 -7.78
CA GLU A 279 -9.09 31.48 -8.43
C GLU A 279 -9.16 30.87 -9.84
N TRP A 280 -9.95 29.81 -10.00
CA TRP A 280 -10.11 29.15 -11.30
C TRP A 280 -10.80 30.04 -12.33
N ALA A 281 -11.88 30.72 -11.93
CA ALA A 281 -12.60 31.68 -12.77
C ALA A 281 -11.73 32.89 -13.15
N ALA A 282 -10.82 33.32 -12.26
CA ALA A 282 -9.89 34.41 -12.55
C ALA A 282 -8.77 33.98 -13.52
N ALA A 283 -8.38 32.70 -13.50
CA ALA A 283 -7.28 32.18 -14.31
C ALA A 283 -7.69 31.67 -15.70
N SER A 284 -8.99 31.43 -15.95
CA SER A 284 -9.46 30.76 -17.18
C SER A 284 -10.87 31.20 -17.58
N GLU A 285 -11.14 31.26 -18.88
CA GLU A 285 -12.51 31.43 -19.39
C GLU A 285 -13.33 30.15 -19.15
N ILE A 286 -14.44 30.29 -18.42
CA ILE A 286 -15.36 29.19 -18.14
C ILE A 286 -16.38 29.08 -19.27
N THR A 287 -16.48 27.91 -19.91
CA THR A 287 -17.50 27.63 -20.93
C THR A 287 -18.89 27.44 -20.31
N GLU A 288 -19.98 27.62 -21.07
CA GLU A 288 -21.34 27.38 -20.56
C GLU A 288 -21.54 25.94 -20.04
N THR A 289 -20.99 24.94 -20.74
CA THR A 289 -21.03 23.54 -20.32
C THR A 289 -20.36 23.34 -18.96
N GLN A 290 -19.20 23.98 -18.74
CA GLN A 290 -18.52 23.94 -17.45
C GLN A 290 -19.33 24.67 -16.37
N ARG A 291 -19.93 25.83 -16.66
CA ARG A 291 -20.81 26.55 -15.70
C ARG A 291 -21.97 25.66 -15.26
N ARG A 292 -22.64 24.99 -16.20
CA ARG A 292 -23.75 24.06 -15.92
C ARG A 292 -23.29 22.86 -15.08
N SER A 293 -22.13 22.27 -15.41
CA SER A 293 -21.53 21.20 -14.60
C SER A 293 -21.25 21.66 -13.17
N ILE A 294 -20.65 22.84 -12.99
CA ILE A 294 -20.36 23.41 -11.67
C ILE A 294 -21.65 23.62 -10.86
N ILE A 295 -22.70 24.17 -11.48
CA ILE A 295 -24.00 24.35 -10.81
C ILE A 295 -24.56 23.00 -10.35
N SER A 296 -24.50 21.99 -11.21
CA SER A 296 -25.03 20.66 -10.88
C SER A 296 -24.22 19.94 -9.80
N ASP A 297 -22.90 20.02 -9.88
CA ASP A 297 -21.97 19.44 -8.91
C ASP A 297 -22.17 20.05 -7.52
N VAL A 298 -22.27 21.39 -7.45
CA VAL A 298 -22.50 22.11 -6.19
C VAL A 298 -23.89 21.79 -5.63
N ALA A 299 -24.91 21.77 -6.48
CA ALA A 299 -26.27 21.42 -6.10
C ALA A 299 -26.35 19.98 -5.56
N SER A 300 -25.62 19.04 -6.17
CA SER A 300 -25.50 17.65 -5.71
C SER A 300 -24.81 17.55 -4.35
N GLY A 301 -23.73 18.32 -4.13
CA GLY A 301 -23.07 18.41 -2.82
C GLY A 301 -24.00 18.94 -1.73
N ILE A 302 -24.75 20.01 -2.03
CA ILE A 302 -25.73 20.61 -1.11
C ILE A 302 -26.87 19.62 -0.83
N ALA A 303 -27.38 18.91 -1.84
CA ALA A 303 -28.44 17.91 -1.69
C ALA A 303 -28.05 16.81 -0.71
N THR A 304 -26.78 16.37 -0.72
CA THR A 304 -26.27 15.41 0.26
C THR A 304 -26.33 15.94 1.69
N LEU A 305 -26.01 17.22 1.91
CA LEU A 305 -26.16 17.85 3.23
C LEU A 305 -27.62 17.90 3.66
N HIS A 306 -28.51 18.32 2.74
CA HIS A 306 -29.94 18.47 3.02
C HIS A 306 -30.61 17.14 3.36
N ARG A 307 -30.20 16.02 2.74
CA ARG A 307 -30.68 14.67 3.09
C ARG A 307 -30.38 14.27 4.53
N ALA A 308 -29.30 14.80 5.11
CA ALA A 308 -28.93 14.60 6.51
C ALA A 308 -29.50 15.68 7.45
N ASP A 309 -30.45 16.51 6.98
CA ASP A 309 -31.02 17.65 7.70
C ASP A 309 -29.95 18.69 8.12
N LEU A 310 -28.90 18.81 7.30
CA LEU A 310 -27.82 19.77 7.49
C LEU A 310 -27.87 20.85 6.41
N ALA A 311 -27.57 22.09 6.80
CA ALA A 311 -27.45 23.20 5.87
C ALA A 311 -26.05 23.79 5.91
N HIS A 312 -25.50 24.09 4.74
CA HIS A 312 -24.15 24.62 4.57
C HIS A 312 -24.00 26.04 5.14
N ARG A 313 -24.96 26.92 4.83
CA ARG A 313 -25.13 28.32 5.27
C ARG A 313 -24.04 29.30 4.84
N ARG A 314 -23.02 28.86 4.10
CA ARG A 314 -21.90 29.67 3.60
C ARG A 314 -21.48 29.33 2.17
N ILE A 315 -22.44 29.02 1.30
CA ILE A 315 -22.14 28.72 -0.11
C ILE A 315 -21.63 30.00 -0.79
N SER A 316 -20.45 29.92 -1.39
CA SER A 316 -19.77 31.01 -2.12
C SER A 316 -18.64 30.42 -2.99
N PRO A 317 -18.09 31.17 -3.95
CA PRO A 317 -16.95 30.72 -4.76
C PRO A 317 -15.73 30.27 -3.94
N GLN A 318 -15.56 30.78 -2.72
CA GLN A 318 -14.46 30.40 -1.82
C GLN A 318 -14.71 29.10 -1.05
N SER A 319 -15.98 28.71 -0.88
CA SER A 319 -16.33 27.42 -0.29
C SER A 319 -16.39 26.30 -1.32
N ILE A 320 -16.21 26.60 -2.61
CA ILE A 320 -16.19 25.62 -3.71
C ILE A 320 -14.76 25.44 -4.21
N ARG A 321 -14.35 24.19 -4.43
CA ARG A 321 -13.08 23.86 -5.08
C ARG A 321 -13.27 23.09 -6.38
N ILE A 322 -12.42 23.37 -7.35
CA ILE A 322 -12.41 22.74 -8.67
C ILE A 322 -11.22 21.80 -8.76
N THR A 323 -11.46 20.53 -9.09
CA THR A 323 -10.41 19.54 -9.34
C THR A 323 -9.74 19.73 -10.71
N PRO A 324 -8.57 19.10 -10.98
CA PRO A 324 -7.91 19.18 -12.29
C PRO A 324 -8.77 18.70 -13.47
N ASN A 325 -9.69 17.76 -13.22
CA ASN A 325 -10.65 17.27 -14.21
C ASN A 325 -11.95 18.09 -14.28
N GLY A 326 -12.04 19.22 -13.58
CA GLY A 326 -13.15 20.17 -13.67
C GLY A 326 -14.36 19.88 -12.79
N LEU A 327 -14.28 18.90 -11.87
CA LEU A 327 -15.36 18.58 -10.93
C LEU A 327 -15.41 19.62 -9.80
N ALA A 328 -16.59 20.17 -9.51
CA ALA A 328 -16.77 21.06 -8.37
C ALA A 328 -17.09 20.29 -7.08
N LYS A 329 -16.44 20.68 -5.98
CA LYS A 329 -16.67 20.12 -4.64
C LYS A 329 -16.95 21.21 -3.62
N VAL A 330 -17.95 21.00 -2.77
CA VAL A 330 -18.32 21.91 -1.68
C VAL A 330 -17.49 21.60 -0.43
N GLY A 331 -16.78 22.59 0.08
CA GLY A 331 -15.87 22.52 1.22
C GLY A 331 -16.38 23.26 2.46
N GLN A 332 -15.46 23.66 3.35
CA GLN A 332 -15.76 24.45 4.57
C GLN A 332 -16.82 23.85 5.53
N LEU A 333 -16.93 22.53 5.60
CA LEU A 333 -17.91 21.83 6.46
C LEU A 333 -17.82 22.19 7.96
N GLY A 334 -16.70 22.75 8.41
CA GLY A 334 -16.48 23.19 9.80
C GLY A 334 -17.38 24.33 10.29
N SER A 335 -18.09 25.02 9.40
CA SER A 335 -19.08 26.06 9.74
C SER A 335 -20.52 25.55 9.88
N ILE A 336 -20.79 24.28 9.54
CA ILE A 336 -22.13 23.71 9.52
C ILE A 336 -22.69 23.52 10.93
N ARG A 337 -23.99 23.81 11.11
CA ARG A 337 -24.68 23.59 12.38
C ARG A 337 -25.31 22.19 12.41
N LEU A 338 -25.26 21.54 13.56
CA LEU A 338 -25.82 20.21 13.83
C LEU A 338 -27.10 20.41 14.65
N PRO A 339 -28.13 19.56 14.46
CA PRO A 339 -29.46 19.74 15.06
C PRO A 339 -29.49 19.91 16.59
N ASN A 340 -28.48 19.40 17.31
CA ASN A 340 -28.44 19.39 18.79
C ASN A 340 -27.45 20.39 19.44
N SER A 341 -26.88 21.34 18.69
CA SER A 341 -25.91 22.29 19.25
C SER A 341 -26.54 23.62 19.68
N SER A 342 -26.65 23.84 20.99
CA SER A 342 -27.06 25.13 21.59
C SER A 342 -25.90 26.14 21.55
N GLY A 343 -25.83 26.96 20.48
CA GLY A 343 -24.84 28.03 20.36
C GLY A 343 -25.26 29.11 19.34
N LYS A 344 -25.24 30.37 19.77
CA LYS A 344 -25.35 31.56 18.90
C LYS A 344 -24.01 31.76 18.18
N THR A 345 -23.82 31.16 17.01
CA THR A 345 -22.53 31.31 16.29
C THR A 345 -22.74 31.22 14.79
N VAL A 346 -23.38 32.25 14.23
CA VAL A 346 -23.05 32.80 12.91
C VAL A 346 -23.23 34.29 13.14
N ILE A 347 -22.14 35.03 13.18
CA ILE A 347 -22.23 36.49 13.20
C ILE A 347 -22.49 36.87 11.73
N ALA A 348 -23.64 37.48 11.44
CA ALA A 348 -24.03 37.90 10.09
C ALA A 348 -22.99 38.83 9.40
N ALA A 349 -21.98 39.30 10.13
CA ALA A 349 -20.90 40.15 9.65
C ALA A 349 -19.82 39.43 8.79
N GLU A 350 -19.84 38.09 8.69
CA GLU A 350 -18.84 37.31 7.93
C GLU A 350 -19.37 36.68 6.63
N LEU A 351 -20.63 36.90 6.29
CA LEU A 351 -21.22 36.46 5.02
C LEU A 351 -21.03 37.54 3.98
N ASP A 352 -20.62 37.15 2.76
CA ASP A 352 -20.66 38.06 1.63
C ASP A 352 -22.12 38.50 1.40
N PRO A 353 -22.44 39.81 1.49
CA PRO A 353 -23.80 40.30 1.34
C PRO A 353 -24.46 39.90 0.01
N PHE A 354 -23.67 39.62 -1.03
CA PHE A 354 -24.20 39.17 -2.33
C PHE A 354 -24.85 37.77 -2.24
N PHE A 355 -24.29 36.87 -1.44
CA PHE A 355 -24.78 35.49 -1.28
C PHE A 355 -25.75 35.32 -0.11
N ALA A 356 -25.93 36.36 0.72
CA ALA A 356 -26.78 36.31 1.91
C ALA A 356 -28.26 36.45 1.54
N ALA A 357 -29.08 35.48 1.95
CA ALA A 357 -30.54 35.57 1.81
C ALA A 357 -31.13 36.68 2.70
N PRO A 358 -32.23 37.35 2.31
CA PRO A 358 -32.83 38.44 3.09
C PRO A 358 -33.16 38.06 4.54
N GLU A 359 -33.57 36.82 4.76
CA GLU A 359 -33.96 36.26 6.06
C GLU A 359 -32.78 35.73 6.89
N SER A 360 -31.53 35.87 6.42
CA SER A 360 -30.32 35.39 7.12
C SER A 360 -30.10 36.08 8.48
N LEU A 361 -30.73 37.23 8.71
CA LEU A 361 -30.67 37.99 9.97
C LEU A 361 -31.70 37.51 11.01
N ASP A 362 -32.72 36.76 10.60
CA ASP A 362 -33.73 36.22 11.50
C ASP A 362 -33.28 34.87 12.08
N ASN A 363 -33.19 34.79 13.41
CA ASN A 363 -32.78 33.57 14.12
C ASN A 363 -33.76 32.38 13.97
N ALA A 364 -34.89 32.57 13.29
CA ALA A 364 -35.95 31.58 13.11
C ALA A 364 -35.87 30.84 11.76
N SER A 365 -35.05 31.31 10.82
CA SER A 365 -35.02 30.78 9.45
C SER A 365 -34.35 29.41 9.38
N GLU A 366 -35.01 28.45 8.72
CA GLU A 366 -34.50 27.12 8.43
C GLU A 366 -33.26 27.21 7.52
N GLY A 367 -32.31 26.27 7.68
CA GLY A 367 -31.01 26.36 7.00
C GLY A 367 -31.06 26.06 5.50
N ILE A 368 -31.99 25.20 5.07
CA ILE A 368 -32.07 24.71 3.69
C ILE A 368 -32.40 25.84 2.69
N PRO A 369 -33.43 26.69 2.93
CA PRO A 369 -33.71 27.81 2.03
C PRO A 369 -32.56 28.79 1.84
N LEU A 370 -31.70 28.97 2.86
CA LEU A 370 -30.53 29.85 2.77
C LEU A 370 -29.51 29.32 1.75
N ASP A 371 -29.29 28.01 1.71
CA ASP A 371 -28.37 27.38 0.74
C ASP A 371 -28.90 27.50 -0.70
N LEU A 372 -30.22 27.34 -0.87
CA LEU A 372 -30.88 27.48 -2.17
C LEU A 372 -30.76 28.91 -2.71
N PHE A 373 -30.94 29.92 -1.85
CA PHE A 373 -30.73 31.31 -2.23
C PHE A 373 -29.29 31.57 -2.68
N ALA A 374 -28.32 31.11 -1.89
CA ALA A 374 -26.91 31.26 -2.21
C ALA A 374 -26.52 30.53 -3.50
N LEU A 375 -27.13 29.38 -3.79
CA LEU A 375 -26.98 28.66 -5.07
C LEU A 375 -27.53 29.46 -6.25
N GLY A 376 -28.67 30.12 -6.10
CA GLY A 376 -29.21 31.02 -7.12
C GLY A 376 -28.27 32.20 -7.41
N LYS A 377 -27.68 32.79 -6.36
CA LYS A 377 -26.66 33.85 -6.50
C LYS A 377 -25.36 33.35 -7.11
N LEU A 378 -24.99 32.09 -6.88
CA LEU A 378 -23.86 31.45 -7.55
C LEU A 378 -24.08 31.30 -9.06
N ILE A 379 -25.30 30.97 -9.50
CA ILE A 379 -25.65 30.92 -10.93
C ILE A 379 -25.45 32.30 -11.57
N GLU A 380 -25.92 33.36 -10.92
CA GLU A 380 -25.69 34.74 -11.38
C GLU A 380 -24.18 35.04 -11.45
N TRP A 381 -23.42 34.72 -10.40
CA TRP A 381 -21.98 34.99 -10.30
C TRP A 381 -21.13 34.28 -11.36
N LEU A 382 -21.51 33.07 -11.79
CA LEU A 382 -20.76 32.29 -12.80
C LEU A 382 -20.76 32.94 -14.19
N TRP A 383 -21.68 33.85 -14.47
CA TRP A 383 -21.68 34.66 -15.69
C TRP A 383 -20.89 35.95 -15.47
N PRO A 384 -20.06 36.41 -16.45
CA PRO A 384 -19.23 37.61 -16.30
C PRO A 384 -20.08 38.81 -15.90
N GLN A 385 -19.63 39.62 -14.93
CA GLN A 385 -20.39 40.75 -14.38
C GLN A 385 -19.61 42.08 -14.56
N GLU A 386 -20.31 43.17 -14.84
CA GLU A 386 -19.84 44.56 -14.67
C GLU A 386 -20.44 45.17 -13.41
N ALA A 387 -19.68 45.99 -12.71
CA ALA A 387 -20.22 46.76 -11.58
C ALA A 387 -21.12 47.88 -12.11
N ASN A 388 -22.39 47.90 -11.69
CA ASN A 388 -23.26 49.04 -11.94
C ASN A 388 -22.88 50.25 -11.04
N ASP A 389 -23.54 51.39 -11.22
CA ASP A 389 -23.27 52.62 -10.46
C ASP A 389 -23.43 52.47 -8.91
N GLU A 390 -24.05 51.38 -8.44
CA GLU A 390 -24.19 51.02 -7.03
C GLU A 390 -23.17 49.97 -6.54
N GLY A 391 -22.23 49.57 -7.40
CA GLY A 391 -21.23 48.54 -7.11
C GLY A 391 -21.77 47.10 -7.13
N ARG A 392 -22.99 46.86 -7.66
CA ARG A 392 -23.55 45.52 -7.76
C ARG A 392 -23.14 44.84 -9.07
N PRO A 393 -22.79 43.55 -9.05
CA PRO A 393 -22.49 42.81 -10.27
C PRO A 393 -23.74 42.70 -11.17
N THR A 394 -23.59 43.05 -12.45
CA THR A 394 -24.62 42.90 -13.51
C THR A 394 -24.07 42.07 -14.67
N PRO A 395 -24.76 41.02 -15.18
CA PRO A 395 -24.18 40.12 -16.18
C PRO A 395 -23.89 40.82 -17.52
N ILE A 396 -22.66 40.70 -18.03
CA ILE A 396 -22.20 41.22 -19.34
C ILE A 396 -22.77 40.36 -20.48
N LEU A 397 -22.90 39.05 -20.25
CA LEU A 397 -23.51 38.11 -21.18
C LEU A 397 -24.88 37.66 -20.66
N PRO A 398 -25.87 37.46 -21.54
CA PRO A 398 -27.17 36.95 -21.12
C PRO A 398 -27.02 35.53 -20.56
N ILE A 399 -27.54 35.32 -19.35
CA ILE A 399 -27.71 33.98 -18.78
C ILE A 399 -28.77 33.25 -19.62
N PRO A 400 -28.56 31.98 -20.01
CA PRO A 400 -29.57 31.17 -20.68
C PRO A 400 -30.93 31.24 -19.98
N GLU A 401 -32.02 31.35 -20.73
CA GLU A 401 -33.36 31.64 -20.19
C GLU A 401 -33.80 30.62 -19.11
N ASP A 402 -33.46 29.35 -19.32
CA ASP A 402 -33.72 28.27 -18.37
C ASP A 402 -32.98 28.45 -17.03
N LEU A 403 -31.71 28.85 -17.09
CA LEU A 403 -30.88 29.12 -15.90
C LEU A 403 -31.24 30.45 -15.24
N ALA A 404 -31.64 31.46 -16.02
CA ALA A 404 -32.13 32.73 -15.49
C ALA A 404 -33.44 32.53 -14.72
N ALA A 405 -34.37 31.72 -15.25
CA ALA A 405 -35.59 31.35 -14.56
C ALA A 405 -35.31 30.54 -13.28
N LEU A 406 -34.35 29.61 -13.33
CA LEU A 406 -33.92 28.83 -12.17
C LEU A 406 -33.30 29.71 -11.08
N ALA A 407 -32.40 30.64 -11.46
CA ALA A 407 -31.81 31.60 -10.52
C ALA A 407 -32.87 32.51 -9.89
N ALA A 408 -33.84 32.97 -10.67
CA ALA A 408 -34.95 33.80 -10.17
C ALA A 408 -35.83 33.04 -9.17
N SER A 409 -36.14 31.76 -9.41
CA SER A 409 -36.87 30.93 -8.44
C SER A 409 -36.06 30.72 -7.17
N LEU A 410 -34.78 30.37 -7.28
CA LEU A 410 -33.90 30.16 -6.12
C LEU A 410 -33.71 31.42 -5.27
N THR A 411 -33.74 32.60 -5.87
CA THR A 411 -33.54 33.89 -5.19
C THR A 411 -34.85 34.58 -4.77
N ALA A 412 -35.99 33.87 -4.79
CA ALA A 412 -37.27 34.42 -4.35
C ALA A 412 -37.19 34.96 -2.90
N SER A 413 -37.76 36.14 -2.68
CA SER A 413 -37.75 36.83 -1.38
C SER A 413 -38.44 36.04 -0.27
N ASN A 414 -39.44 35.23 -0.62
CA ASN A 414 -40.11 34.32 0.29
C ASN A 414 -39.47 32.92 0.17
N PRO A 415 -38.93 32.34 1.26
CA PRO A 415 -38.28 31.03 1.25
C PRO A 415 -39.13 29.89 0.68
N GLN A 416 -40.45 29.95 0.84
CA GLN A 416 -41.38 28.89 0.38
C GLN A 416 -41.58 28.88 -1.14
N ASP A 417 -41.25 29.98 -1.83
CA ASP A 417 -41.40 30.12 -3.27
C ASP A 417 -40.14 29.69 -4.05
N ARG A 418 -39.09 29.27 -3.31
CA ARG A 418 -37.84 28.75 -3.88
C ARG A 418 -38.01 27.29 -4.32
N GLU A 419 -37.06 26.81 -5.11
CA GLU A 419 -37.02 25.40 -5.53
C GLU A 419 -37.13 24.45 -4.32
N PRO A 420 -37.83 23.31 -4.46
CA PRO A 420 -38.15 22.45 -3.31
C PRO A 420 -36.93 21.73 -2.73
N SER A 421 -35.88 21.48 -3.55
CA SER A 421 -34.64 20.88 -3.07
C SER A 421 -33.44 21.21 -3.96
N ALA A 422 -32.23 21.09 -3.41
CA ALA A 422 -31.00 21.22 -4.19
C ALA A 422 -30.82 20.05 -5.19
N ALA A 423 -31.44 18.90 -4.96
CA ALA A 423 -31.41 17.78 -5.91
C ALA A 423 -32.15 18.14 -7.20
N ASP A 424 -33.29 18.82 -7.09
CA ASP A 424 -34.05 19.30 -8.26
C ASP A 424 -33.27 20.34 -9.07
N VAL A 425 -32.49 21.18 -8.39
CA VAL A 425 -31.58 22.14 -9.03
C VAL A 425 -30.45 21.42 -9.77
N ALA A 426 -29.88 20.36 -9.20
CA ALA A 426 -28.84 19.56 -9.85
C ALA A 426 -29.34 18.92 -11.16
N MET A 427 -30.58 18.44 -11.15
CA MET A 427 -31.25 17.85 -12.32
C MET A 427 -31.56 18.89 -13.40
N ARG A 428 -32.04 20.08 -13.01
CA ARG A 428 -32.46 21.15 -13.94
C ARG A 428 -31.30 21.98 -14.51
N SER A 429 -30.12 21.94 -13.90
CA SER A 429 -28.95 22.68 -14.34
C SER A 429 -28.20 22.02 -15.51
N HIS A 430 -28.40 20.72 -15.73
CA HIS A 430 -27.96 20.03 -16.94
C HIS A 430 -28.75 20.53 -18.17
N ALA A 431 -28.06 20.73 -19.30
CA ALA A 431 -28.68 21.27 -20.52
C ALA A 431 -29.95 20.49 -20.91
N PRO A 432 -31.10 21.16 -21.14
CA PRO A 432 -32.27 20.50 -21.65
C PRO A 432 -32.04 20.15 -23.14
N THR A 433 -31.99 18.85 -23.46
CA THR A 433 -32.60 18.42 -24.73
C THR A 433 -34.11 18.35 -24.53
N PRO A 434 -34.93 18.83 -25.47
CA PRO A 434 -36.38 18.86 -25.29
C PRO A 434 -36.91 17.46 -24.95
N PRO A 435 -37.87 17.33 -24.03
CA PRO A 435 -38.47 16.03 -23.70
C PRO A 435 -39.07 15.41 -24.96
N PRO A 436 -38.84 14.09 -25.23
CA PRO A 436 -39.66 13.41 -26.21
C PRO A 436 -41.09 13.40 -25.67
N GLU A 437 -42.06 13.60 -26.57
CA GLU A 437 -43.47 13.49 -26.23
C GLU A 437 -43.74 12.14 -25.54
N PRO A 438 -44.48 12.12 -24.41
CA PRO A 438 -44.80 10.88 -23.71
C PRO A 438 -45.63 10.00 -24.65
N GLY A 439 -45.00 8.98 -25.23
CA GLY A 439 -45.64 8.05 -26.16
C GLY A 439 -44.82 7.65 -27.40
N THR A 440 -43.61 8.17 -27.62
CA THR A 440 -42.74 7.63 -28.68
C THR A 440 -41.95 6.41 -28.15
N PRO A 441 -41.99 5.25 -28.85
CA PRO A 441 -41.27 4.05 -28.42
C PRO A 441 -39.77 4.32 -28.41
N GLU A 442 -39.04 3.63 -27.52
CA GLU A 442 -37.57 3.69 -27.42
C GLU A 442 -36.93 3.73 -28.82
N PRO A 443 -35.90 4.57 -29.06
CA PRO A 443 -35.16 4.47 -30.31
C PRO A 443 -34.62 3.05 -30.41
N SER A 444 -35.15 2.28 -31.38
CA SER A 444 -34.82 0.88 -31.57
C SER A 444 -33.31 0.74 -31.74
N ARG A 445 -32.64 0.19 -30.73
CA ARG A 445 -31.21 -0.13 -30.73
C ARG A 445 -30.97 -1.14 -31.85
N THR A 446 -30.51 -0.63 -32.99
CA THR A 446 -30.38 -1.39 -34.23
C THR A 446 -29.03 -1.07 -34.88
N PRO A 447 -28.49 -1.99 -35.69
CA PRO A 447 -27.26 -1.74 -36.45
C PRO A 447 -27.34 -0.43 -37.24
N GLY A 448 -26.27 0.37 -37.21
CA GLY A 448 -26.13 1.66 -37.88
C GLY A 448 -26.56 2.88 -37.04
N VAL A 449 -27.19 2.69 -35.88
CA VAL A 449 -27.46 3.78 -34.93
C VAL A 449 -26.15 4.28 -34.33
N VAL A 450 -26.01 5.61 -34.21
CA VAL A 450 -24.83 6.25 -33.64
C VAL A 450 -25.16 6.77 -32.25
N VAL A 451 -24.38 6.35 -31.27
CA VAL A 451 -24.41 6.85 -29.90
C VAL A 451 -23.13 7.63 -29.67
N ASP A 452 -23.26 8.96 -29.53
CA ASP A 452 -22.16 9.91 -29.56
C ASP A 452 -21.27 9.76 -30.82
N SER A 453 -20.11 9.13 -30.68
CA SER A 453 -19.20 8.83 -31.80
C SER A 453 -19.19 7.35 -32.20
N PHE A 454 -19.93 6.50 -31.49
CA PHE A 454 -19.90 5.04 -31.64
C PHE A 454 -21.07 4.54 -32.47
N GLU A 455 -20.78 3.95 -33.62
CA GLU A 455 -21.78 3.34 -34.49
C GLU A 455 -22.01 1.87 -34.11
N LEU A 456 -23.23 1.52 -33.73
CA LEU A 456 -23.61 0.16 -33.39
C LEU A 456 -23.53 -0.74 -34.63
N GLN A 457 -22.87 -1.89 -34.51
CA GLN A 457 -22.73 -2.86 -35.60
C GLN A 457 -23.59 -4.10 -35.35
N ASN A 458 -23.23 -4.91 -34.36
CA ASN A 458 -23.89 -6.17 -34.05
C ASN A 458 -24.23 -6.23 -32.56
N ALA A 459 -25.42 -6.72 -32.21
CA ALA A 459 -25.71 -7.09 -30.83
C ALA A 459 -24.85 -8.31 -30.45
N LEU A 460 -24.21 -8.26 -29.28
CA LEU A 460 -23.39 -9.38 -28.80
C LEU A 460 -24.28 -10.37 -28.05
N LEU A 461 -24.60 -11.48 -28.72
CA LEU A 461 -25.42 -12.57 -28.18
C LEU A 461 -24.77 -13.16 -26.92
N GLY A 462 -25.55 -13.29 -25.83
CA GLY A 462 -25.10 -13.92 -24.58
C GLY A 462 -24.63 -12.96 -23.48
N ALA A 463 -24.42 -11.68 -23.78
CA ALA A 463 -23.99 -10.64 -22.82
C ALA A 463 -25.15 -9.76 -22.29
N GLY A 464 -26.40 -10.07 -22.65
CA GLY A 464 -27.61 -9.28 -22.35
C GLY A 464 -28.07 -8.41 -23.52
N ASP A 465 -29.32 -7.91 -23.48
CA ASP A 465 -29.94 -7.11 -24.55
C ASP A 465 -29.33 -5.68 -24.71
N ASP A 466 -28.36 -5.35 -23.84
CA ASP A 466 -27.78 -4.02 -23.68
C ASP A 466 -26.32 -3.93 -24.16
N VAL A 467 -25.75 -4.96 -24.78
CA VAL A 467 -24.32 -5.02 -25.18
C VAL A 467 -24.14 -5.15 -26.69
N TRP A 468 -23.34 -4.27 -27.27
CA TRP A 468 -23.18 -4.11 -28.71
C TRP A 468 -21.71 -4.03 -29.11
N GLN A 469 -21.34 -4.71 -30.20
CA GLN A 469 -20.17 -4.33 -30.96
C GLN A 469 -20.45 -2.99 -31.64
N ALA A 470 -19.50 -2.06 -31.54
CA ALA A 470 -19.60 -0.75 -32.14
C ALA A 470 -18.26 -0.35 -32.78
N ARG A 471 -18.31 0.64 -33.68
CA ARG A 471 -17.11 1.28 -34.26
C ARG A 471 -17.06 2.74 -33.85
N ASP A 472 -15.96 3.14 -33.23
CA ASP A 472 -15.68 4.54 -32.95
C ASP A 472 -15.38 5.26 -34.28
N ARG A 473 -16.24 6.20 -34.66
CA ARG A 473 -16.11 6.96 -35.91
C ARG A 473 -14.97 7.97 -35.88
N VAL A 474 -14.45 8.32 -34.71
CA VAL A 474 -13.32 9.23 -34.56
C VAL A 474 -12.01 8.48 -34.76
N THR A 475 -11.84 7.34 -34.09
CA THR A 475 -10.58 6.56 -34.14
C THR A 475 -10.57 5.47 -35.20
N GLY A 476 -11.73 5.07 -35.71
CA GLY A 476 -11.90 3.96 -36.65
C GLY A 476 -11.77 2.57 -36.00
N MET A 477 -11.59 2.49 -34.68
CA MET A 477 -11.39 1.24 -33.96
C MET A 477 -12.72 0.58 -33.57
N ASP A 478 -12.73 -0.75 -33.56
CA ASP A 478 -13.85 -1.52 -33.02
C ASP A 478 -13.80 -1.54 -31.47
N CYS A 479 -14.98 -1.50 -30.86
CA CYS A 479 -15.19 -1.44 -29.42
C CYS A 479 -16.46 -2.20 -29.01
N VAL A 480 -16.62 -2.44 -27.71
CA VAL A 480 -17.87 -2.95 -27.13
C VAL A 480 -18.55 -1.83 -26.35
N LEU A 481 -19.85 -1.66 -26.57
CA LEU A 481 -20.67 -0.64 -25.94
C LEU A 481 -21.78 -1.29 -25.13
N LYS A 482 -21.82 -1.01 -23.83
CA LYS A 482 -22.81 -1.55 -22.89
C LYS A 482 -23.67 -0.43 -22.31
N PHE A 483 -24.99 -0.56 -22.37
CA PHE A 483 -25.93 0.44 -21.84
C PHE A 483 -26.34 0.13 -20.40
N PHE A 484 -26.50 1.17 -19.60
CA PHE A 484 -26.89 1.12 -18.18
C PHE A 484 -28.06 2.08 -17.95
N PRO A 485 -29.31 1.60 -17.88
CA PRO A 485 -30.47 2.48 -17.81
C PRO A 485 -30.67 3.12 -16.42
N GLY A 486 -31.22 4.34 -16.40
CA GLY A 486 -31.61 5.08 -15.21
C GLY A 486 -30.47 5.60 -14.33
N GLU A 487 -30.81 6.29 -13.25
CA GLU A 487 -29.84 6.90 -12.31
C GLU A 487 -28.93 5.86 -11.64
N GLY A 488 -29.46 4.68 -11.28
CA GLY A 488 -28.66 3.57 -10.77
C GLY A 488 -27.67 3.03 -11.81
N GLY A 489 -28.01 3.11 -13.09
CA GLY A 489 -27.14 2.74 -14.20
C GLY A 489 -25.95 3.69 -14.37
N VAL A 490 -26.16 5.00 -14.17
CA VAL A 490 -25.09 6.01 -14.19
C VAL A 490 -24.05 5.74 -13.11
N LEU A 491 -24.50 5.44 -11.89
CA LEU A 491 -23.60 5.11 -10.77
C LEU A 491 -22.82 3.82 -11.05
N SER A 492 -23.49 2.80 -11.58
CA SER A 492 -22.89 1.50 -11.90
C SER A 492 -21.81 1.64 -12.97
N ALA A 493 -22.11 2.31 -14.08
CA ALA A 493 -21.15 2.57 -15.16
C ALA A 493 -19.95 3.41 -14.67
N SER A 494 -20.20 4.42 -13.83
CA SER A 494 -19.15 5.27 -13.26
C SER A 494 -18.22 4.49 -12.33
N ASN A 495 -18.77 3.63 -11.47
CA ASN A 495 -17.97 2.79 -10.59
C ASN A 495 -17.17 1.75 -11.38
N GLN A 496 -17.76 1.14 -12.42
CA GLN A 496 -17.08 0.18 -13.29
C GLN A 496 -15.93 0.82 -14.06
N HIS A 497 -16.16 2.03 -14.60
CA HIS A 497 -15.12 2.82 -15.25
C HIS A 497 -13.97 3.15 -14.30
N ARG A 498 -14.28 3.55 -13.06
CA ARG A 498 -13.27 3.82 -12.03
C ARG A 498 -12.45 2.58 -11.72
N LEU A 499 -13.10 1.44 -11.50
CA LEU A 499 -12.43 0.17 -11.23
C LEU A 499 -11.49 -0.24 -12.38
N LEU A 500 -12.03 -0.31 -13.60
CA LEU A 500 -11.25 -0.76 -14.76
C LEU A 500 -10.15 0.23 -15.16
N LYS A 501 -10.27 1.52 -14.85
CA LYS A 501 -9.19 2.49 -15.08
C LYS A 501 -7.97 2.26 -14.19
N GLN A 502 -8.14 1.64 -13.03
CA GLN A 502 -7.05 1.34 -12.10
C GLN A 502 -6.32 0.05 -12.47
N ILE A 503 -6.91 -0.78 -13.32
CA ILE A 503 -6.41 -2.11 -13.66
C ILE A 503 -5.83 -2.08 -15.08
N ASN A 504 -4.53 -2.38 -15.19
CA ASN A 504 -3.87 -2.55 -16.47
C ASN A 504 -3.24 -3.95 -16.54
N HIS A 505 -3.97 -4.90 -17.11
CA HIS A 505 -3.53 -6.27 -17.24
C HIS A 505 -4.03 -6.88 -18.56
N ASP A 506 -3.25 -7.77 -19.15
CA ASP A 506 -3.53 -8.36 -20.46
C ASP A 506 -4.69 -9.37 -20.45
N ASN A 507 -4.98 -9.94 -19.29
CA ASN A 507 -6.12 -10.84 -19.06
C ASN A 507 -7.33 -10.14 -18.43
N VAL A 508 -7.38 -8.79 -18.45
CA VAL A 508 -8.54 -7.99 -18.01
C VAL A 508 -8.92 -7.01 -19.13
N VAL A 509 -10.21 -6.88 -19.41
CA VAL A 509 -10.69 -5.98 -20.47
C VAL A 509 -10.31 -4.52 -20.20
N LYS A 510 -9.80 -3.83 -21.23
CA LYS A 510 -9.45 -2.41 -21.12
C LYS A 510 -10.66 -1.52 -21.32
N ILE A 511 -10.88 -0.65 -20.35
CA ILE A 511 -11.86 0.42 -20.45
C ILE A 511 -11.35 1.55 -21.35
N ARG A 512 -12.21 2.05 -22.24
CA ARG A 512 -11.90 3.16 -23.14
C ARG A 512 -12.63 4.43 -22.75
N HIS A 513 -13.94 4.35 -22.54
CA HIS A 513 -14.79 5.51 -22.34
C HIS A 513 -16.03 5.20 -21.50
N VAL A 514 -16.60 6.22 -20.87
CA VAL A 514 -17.93 6.20 -20.26
C VAL A 514 -18.66 7.45 -20.70
N GLY A 515 -19.89 7.28 -21.17
CA GLY A 515 -20.73 8.37 -21.64
C GLY A 515 -22.05 8.42 -20.89
N LEU A 516 -22.60 9.62 -20.73
CA LEU A 516 -23.87 9.86 -20.06
C LEU A 516 -24.95 10.13 -21.09
N ARG A 517 -26.15 9.60 -20.83
CA ARG A 517 -27.35 9.83 -21.63
C ARG A 517 -28.52 10.19 -20.74
N ARG A 518 -29.57 10.73 -21.37
CA ARG A 518 -30.80 11.09 -20.65
C ARG A 518 -31.48 9.91 -19.97
N ASP A 519 -31.34 8.73 -20.57
CA ASP A 519 -31.93 7.46 -20.13
C ASP A 519 -30.96 6.60 -19.30
N GLY A 520 -29.77 7.09 -18.95
CA GLY A 520 -28.78 6.36 -18.16
C GLY A 520 -27.32 6.66 -18.55
N ALA A 521 -26.47 5.65 -18.58
CA ALA A 521 -25.08 5.75 -19.05
C ALA A 521 -24.75 4.64 -20.05
N PHE A 522 -23.60 4.74 -20.71
CA PHE A 522 -23.01 3.65 -21.46
C PHE A 522 -21.51 3.55 -21.18
N LEU A 523 -20.99 2.33 -21.22
CA LEU A 523 -19.58 2.01 -21.02
C LEU A 523 -18.99 1.48 -22.33
N VAL A 524 -17.79 1.92 -22.66
CA VAL A 524 -17.06 1.50 -23.86
C VAL A 524 -15.77 0.82 -23.47
N THR A 525 -15.62 -0.45 -23.83
CA THR A 525 -14.38 -1.22 -23.66
C THR A 525 -13.75 -1.54 -25.01
N GLU A 526 -12.53 -2.05 -24.99
CA GLU A 526 -11.96 -2.65 -26.19
C GLU A 526 -12.82 -3.81 -26.72
N TYR A 527 -12.80 -3.99 -28.03
CA TYR A 527 -13.34 -5.19 -28.66
C TYR A 527 -12.26 -6.27 -28.68
N LEU A 528 -12.62 -7.47 -28.26
CA LEU A 528 -11.75 -8.63 -28.23
C LEU A 528 -12.12 -9.55 -29.39
N GLU A 529 -11.19 -9.78 -30.30
CA GLU A 529 -11.39 -10.72 -31.41
C GLU A 529 -11.35 -12.15 -30.88
N GLY A 530 -12.52 -12.76 -30.69
CA GLY A 530 -12.62 -14.07 -30.06
C GLY A 530 -14.06 -14.50 -29.77
N THR A 531 -14.19 -15.55 -28.97
CA THR A 531 -15.48 -16.06 -28.47
C THR A 531 -15.41 -16.20 -26.96
N ASP A 532 -16.55 -16.08 -26.26
CA ASP A 532 -16.59 -16.43 -24.84
C ASP A 532 -16.33 -17.94 -24.64
N LEU A 533 -15.74 -18.28 -23.49
CA LEU A 533 -15.33 -19.63 -23.16
C LEU A 533 -16.54 -20.58 -23.05
N ALA A 534 -17.71 -20.10 -22.61
CA ALA A 534 -18.91 -20.94 -22.56
C ALA A 534 -19.33 -21.39 -23.96
N SER A 535 -19.31 -20.50 -24.94
CA SER A 535 -19.58 -20.79 -26.34
C SER A 535 -18.54 -21.73 -26.94
N ALA A 536 -17.25 -21.51 -26.64
CA ALA A 536 -16.16 -22.40 -27.09
C ALA A 536 -16.36 -23.84 -26.58
N LEU A 537 -16.56 -24.01 -25.27
CA LEU A 537 -16.81 -25.33 -24.66
C LEU A 537 -18.08 -25.97 -25.21
N LYS A 538 -19.16 -25.20 -25.39
CA LYS A 538 -20.42 -25.71 -25.98
C LYS A 538 -20.26 -26.16 -27.43
N SER A 539 -19.34 -25.54 -28.18
CA SER A 539 -19.00 -25.93 -29.55
C SER A 539 -18.11 -27.18 -29.63
N GLY A 540 -17.68 -27.72 -28.49
CA GLY A 540 -16.83 -28.91 -28.39
C GLY A 540 -15.34 -28.60 -28.44
N ALA A 541 -14.91 -27.38 -28.07
CA ALA A 541 -13.49 -27.08 -27.92
C ALA A 541 -12.87 -27.93 -26.81
N GLU A 542 -11.79 -28.63 -27.14
CA GLU A 542 -10.95 -29.37 -26.20
C GLU A 542 -9.60 -28.68 -26.08
N PHE A 543 -9.09 -28.54 -24.86
CA PHE A 543 -7.78 -27.94 -24.57
C PHE A 543 -6.86 -29.03 -24.05
N ASP A 544 -5.64 -29.11 -24.59
CA ASP A 544 -4.60 -29.93 -23.96
C ASP A 544 -4.20 -29.33 -22.60
N THR A 545 -3.53 -30.13 -21.77
CA THR A 545 -3.16 -29.73 -20.40
C THR A 545 -2.29 -28.47 -20.41
N ASP A 546 -1.35 -28.35 -21.34
CA ASP A 546 -0.44 -27.19 -21.42
C ASP A 546 -1.21 -25.90 -21.76
N THR A 547 -2.15 -25.98 -22.71
CA THR A 547 -3.01 -24.86 -23.07
C THR A 547 -3.92 -24.48 -21.91
N ALA A 548 -4.58 -25.45 -21.27
CA ALA A 548 -5.42 -25.21 -20.11
C ALA A 548 -4.63 -24.55 -18.96
N VAL A 549 -3.39 -24.98 -18.75
CA VAL A 549 -2.49 -24.41 -17.75
C VAL A 549 -2.12 -22.96 -18.08
N GLY A 550 -1.78 -22.67 -19.34
CA GLY A 550 -1.48 -21.30 -19.78
C GLY A 550 -2.67 -20.35 -19.62
N LEU A 551 -3.87 -20.79 -20.03
CA LEU A 551 -5.10 -20.01 -19.89
C LEU A 551 -5.44 -19.74 -18.42
N MET A 552 -5.29 -20.75 -17.55
CA MET A 552 -5.57 -20.62 -16.13
C MET A 552 -4.55 -19.72 -15.42
N SER A 553 -3.26 -19.81 -15.78
CA SER A 553 -2.22 -18.93 -15.23
C SER A 553 -2.54 -17.46 -15.50
N GLY A 554 -2.93 -17.11 -16.73
CA GLY A 554 -3.32 -15.74 -17.07
C GLY A 554 -4.56 -15.25 -16.30
N LEU A 555 -5.54 -16.13 -16.09
CA LEU A 555 -6.74 -15.81 -15.31
C LEU A 555 -6.41 -15.57 -13.83
N LEU A 556 -5.58 -16.40 -13.21
CA LEU A 556 -5.16 -16.22 -11.83
C LEU A 556 -4.34 -14.93 -11.64
N GLN A 557 -3.46 -14.59 -12.59
CA GLN A 557 -2.74 -13.31 -12.58
C GLN A 557 -3.71 -12.12 -12.67
N ALA A 558 -4.74 -12.18 -13.51
CA ALA A 558 -5.79 -11.16 -13.55
C ALA A 558 -6.51 -11.03 -12.20
N LEU A 559 -6.87 -12.15 -11.54
CA LEU A 559 -7.53 -12.11 -10.24
C LEU A 559 -6.65 -11.52 -9.14
N VAL A 560 -5.34 -11.78 -9.15
CA VAL A 560 -4.39 -11.12 -8.23
C VAL A 560 -4.47 -9.60 -8.39
N VAL A 561 -4.34 -9.10 -9.62
CA VAL A 561 -4.38 -7.65 -9.89
C VAL A 561 -5.73 -7.04 -9.50
N VAL A 562 -6.85 -7.73 -9.79
CA VAL A 562 -8.19 -7.26 -9.42
C VAL A 562 -8.35 -7.22 -7.89
N HIS A 563 -7.97 -8.28 -7.18
CA HIS A 563 -8.16 -8.38 -5.72
C HIS A 563 -7.24 -7.45 -4.93
N GLU A 564 -6.10 -7.07 -5.50
CA GLU A 564 -5.14 -6.12 -4.91
C GLU A 564 -5.43 -4.65 -5.27
N ALA A 565 -6.36 -4.39 -6.19
CA ALA A 565 -6.76 -3.03 -6.55
C ALA A 565 -7.35 -2.26 -5.35
N GLU A 566 -7.39 -0.93 -5.47
CA GLU A 566 -7.95 -0.04 -4.44
C GLU A 566 -9.41 -0.41 -4.13
N GLY A 567 -9.75 -0.51 -2.84
CA GLY A 567 -11.06 -1.00 -2.39
C GLY A 567 -11.19 -2.53 -2.36
N LYS A 568 -10.14 -3.28 -2.74
CA LYS A 568 -10.07 -4.75 -2.74
C LYS A 568 -11.30 -5.41 -3.39
N PRO A 569 -11.65 -5.02 -4.62
CA PRO A 569 -12.85 -5.51 -5.29
C PRO A 569 -12.76 -7.01 -5.56
N ALA A 570 -13.92 -7.65 -5.68
CA ALA A 570 -14.06 -9.02 -6.16
C ALA A 570 -14.93 -8.98 -7.42
N HIS A 571 -14.70 -9.86 -8.37
CA HIS A 571 -15.49 -9.95 -9.60
C HIS A 571 -16.93 -10.39 -9.32
N ARG A 572 -17.12 -11.38 -8.43
CA ARG A 572 -18.39 -11.92 -7.93
C ARG A 572 -19.29 -12.64 -8.94
N ASP A 573 -19.03 -12.54 -10.24
CA ASP A 573 -19.70 -13.34 -11.29
C ASP A 573 -18.71 -14.00 -12.26
N LEU A 574 -17.62 -14.56 -11.74
CA LEU A 574 -16.66 -15.28 -12.58
C LEU A 574 -17.29 -16.56 -13.13
N LYS A 575 -17.33 -16.69 -14.45
CA LYS A 575 -17.88 -17.84 -15.18
C LYS A 575 -17.36 -17.86 -16.63
N PRO A 576 -17.44 -19.00 -17.35
CA PRO A 576 -16.99 -19.09 -18.74
C PRO A 576 -17.60 -18.06 -19.70
N ALA A 577 -18.85 -17.62 -19.47
CA ALA A 577 -19.49 -16.59 -20.31
C ALA A 577 -18.88 -15.17 -20.13
N ASN A 578 -18.18 -14.93 -19.02
CA ASN A 578 -17.51 -13.67 -18.70
C ASN A 578 -15.98 -13.76 -18.97
N LEU A 579 -15.55 -14.77 -19.73
CA LEU A 579 -14.17 -15.00 -20.11
C LEU A 579 -14.09 -15.10 -21.62
N VAL A 580 -13.51 -14.09 -22.28
CA VAL A 580 -13.34 -14.11 -23.74
C VAL A 580 -12.01 -14.78 -24.08
N LEU A 581 -12.07 -15.85 -24.88
CA LEU A 581 -10.91 -16.48 -25.48
C LEU A 581 -10.52 -15.70 -26.74
N SER A 582 -9.46 -14.92 -26.64
CA SER A 582 -8.94 -14.06 -27.71
C SER A 582 -7.44 -14.24 -27.79
N GLU A 583 -6.89 -14.45 -28.99
CA GLU A 583 -5.44 -14.60 -29.22
C GLU A 583 -4.74 -15.64 -28.31
N GLY A 584 -5.43 -16.74 -27.96
CA GLY A 584 -4.88 -17.80 -27.13
C GLY A 584 -4.78 -17.47 -25.64
N ARG A 585 -5.44 -16.41 -25.17
CA ARG A 585 -5.56 -16.06 -23.75
C ARG A 585 -7.02 -15.86 -23.33
N LEU A 586 -7.30 -16.03 -22.04
CA LEU A 586 -8.58 -15.64 -21.45
C LEU A 586 -8.52 -14.17 -21.00
N VAL A 587 -9.53 -13.39 -21.37
CA VAL A 587 -9.70 -12.01 -20.91
C VAL A 587 -10.97 -11.92 -20.10
N LEU A 588 -10.84 -11.49 -18.85
CA LEU A 588 -11.94 -11.26 -17.92
C LEU A 588 -12.73 -10.02 -18.32
N VAL A 589 -14.03 -10.20 -18.54
CA VAL A 589 -14.99 -9.15 -18.90
C VAL A 589 -16.13 -9.09 -17.86
N ASP A 590 -16.91 -8.01 -17.93
CA ASP A 590 -18.17 -7.84 -17.17
C ASP A 590 -18.06 -7.72 -15.63
N PHE A 591 -17.62 -6.55 -15.19
CA PHE A 591 -17.40 -6.19 -13.78
C PHE A 591 -18.63 -5.63 -13.04
N ASP A 592 -19.85 -5.85 -13.53
CA ASP A 592 -21.05 -5.20 -12.98
C ASP A 592 -21.27 -5.48 -11.48
N LEU A 593 -21.11 -6.74 -11.05
CA LEU A 593 -21.27 -7.11 -9.64
C LEU A 593 -20.10 -6.68 -8.76
N ALA A 594 -18.95 -6.36 -9.35
CA ALA A 594 -17.78 -5.86 -8.63
C ALA A 594 -18.01 -4.45 -8.08
N VAL A 595 -18.95 -3.70 -8.67
CA VAL A 595 -19.16 -2.27 -8.41
C VAL A 595 -20.56 -1.90 -7.92
N ALA A 596 -21.39 -2.92 -7.68
CA ALA A 596 -22.77 -2.74 -7.24
C ALA A 596 -22.85 -2.26 -5.76
N PRO A 597 -23.70 -1.26 -5.43
CA PRO A 597 -23.74 -0.66 -4.11
C PRO A 597 -24.40 -1.57 -3.05
N GLY A 598 -23.74 -1.72 -1.89
CA GLY A 598 -24.30 -2.37 -0.69
C GLY A 598 -23.58 -3.65 -0.23
N ALA A 599 -23.45 -3.83 1.08
CA ALA A 599 -22.84 -4.99 1.73
C ALA A 599 -23.74 -6.26 1.74
N ASP A 600 -24.95 -6.19 1.18
CA ASP A 600 -26.00 -7.21 1.29
C ASP A 600 -26.38 -7.90 -0.03
N GLN A 601 -25.54 -7.83 -1.06
CA GLN A 601 -25.95 -8.30 -2.39
C GLN A 601 -25.82 -9.83 -2.58
N VAL A 602 -27.00 -10.46 -2.65
CA VAL A 602 -27.23 -11.78 -3.25
C VAL A 602 -27.03 -11.67 -4.76
N GLY A 603 -25.95 -12.23 -5.29
CA GLY A 603 -25.60 -12.14 -6.71
C GLY A 603 -24.49 -13.12 -7.11
N GLY A 604 -24.38 -13.39 -8.40
CA GLY A 604 -23.49 -14.39 -8.98
C GLY A 604 -24.24 -15.58 -9.56
N SER A 605 -23.64 -16.23 -10.56
CA SER A 605 -24.25 -17.36 -11.27
C SER A 605 -24.30 -18.60 -10.36
N PRO A 606 -25.48 -19.15 -9.99
CA PRO A 606 -25.61 -20.19 -8.95
C PRO A 606 -24.76 -21.44 -9.13
N LYS A 607 -24.40 -21.79 -10.38
CA LYS A 607 -23.53 -22.93 -10.69
C LYS A 607 -22.07 -22.72 -10.29
N TYR A 608 -21.63 -21.47 -10.20
CA TYR A 608 -20.25 -21.06 -9.91
C TYR A 608 -20.10 -20.50 -8.48
N LEU A 609 -21.16 -20.56 -7.66
CA LEU A 609 -21.10 -20.12 -6.28
C LEU A 609 -20.66 -21.26 -5.36
N PRO A 610 -19.85 -20.98 -4.32
CA PRO A 610 -19.53 -21.95 -3.29
C PRO A 610 -20.79 -22.48 -2.59
N PRO A 611 -20.83 -23.76 -2.17
CA PRO A 611 -21.97 -24.30 -1.42
C PRO A 611 -22.19 -23.65 -0.06
N ASP A 612 -21.14 -23.14 0.56
CA ASP A 612 -21.15 -22.44 1.84
C ASP A 612 -21.08 -20.92 1.69
N VAL A 613 -21.49 -20.40 0.52
CA VAL A 613 -21.41 -18.97 0.19
C VAL A 613 -22.11 -18.11 1.25
N ASP A 614 -21.38 -17.09 1.72
CA ASP A 614 -21.91 -16.01 2.52
C ASP A 614 -21.91 -14.71 1.68
N TYR A 615 -23.11 -14.17 1.47
CA TYR A 615 -23.47 -12.79 1.05
C TYR A 615 -22.47 -11.69 1.42
N HIS A 616 -22.05 -11.73 2.67
CA HIS A 616 -21.54 -10.55 3.38
C HIS A 616 -20.06 -10.70 3.74
N LEU A 617 -19.52 -11.92 3.64
CA LEU A 617 -18.18 -12.26 4.07
C LEU A 617 -17.38 -12.86 2.91
N TYR A 618 -16.11 -12.46 2.81
CA TYR A 618 -15.11 -13.05 1.91
C TYR A 618 -15.49 -13.00 0.42
N PRO A 619 -15.71 -11.82 -0.16
CA PRO A 619 -16.13 -11.71 -1.57
C PRO A 619 -15.12 -12.31 -2.56
N HIS A 620 -13.82 -12.31 -2.24
CA HIS A 620 -12.77 -12.94 -3.05
C HIS A 620 -12.89 -14.46 -3.13
N ASP A 621 -13.40 -15.11 -2.07
CA ASP A 621 -13.56 -16.57 -1.99
C ASP A 621 -14.48 -17.12 -3.09
N ARG A 622 -15.45 -16.32 -3.55
CA ARG A 622 -16.34 -16.67 -4.66
C ARG A 622 -15.60 -16.77 -5.98
N ASP A 623 -14.71 -15.82 -6.25
CA ASP A 623 -13.90 -15.80 -7.47
C ASP A 623 -12.93 -16.98 -7.48
N LEU A 624 -12.30 -17.31 -6.35
CA LEU A 624 -11.36 -18.43 -6.24
C LEU A 624 -12.05 -19.78 -6.49
N TYR A 625 -13.24 -19.98 -5.92
CA TYR A 625 -14.05 -21.17 -6.17
C TYR A 625 -14.46 -21.29 -7.64
N ALA A 626 -14.97 -20.19 -8.21
CA ALA A 626 -15.37 -20.14 -9.60
C ALA A 626 -14.19 -20.39 -10.56
N ALA A 627 -12.99 -19.88 -10.24
CA ALA A 627 -11.78 -20.12 -11.01
C ALA A 627 -11.39 -21.60 -11.00
N GLY A 628 -11.54 -22.28 -9.86
CA GLY A 628 -11.36 -23.74 -9.76
C GLY A 628 -12.33 -24.52 -10.65
N LEU A 629 -13.60 -24.12 -10.71
CA LEU A 629 -14.59 -24.72 -11.61
C LEU A 629 -14.25 -24.45 -13.08
N VAL A 630 -13.87 -23.22 -13.44
CA VAL A 630 -13.43 -22.88 -14.80
C VAL A 630 -12.24 -23.73 -15.22
N PHE A 631 -11.25 -23.94 -14.35
CA PHE A 631 -10.10 -24.78 -14.67
C PHE A 631 -10.48 -26.25 -14.87
N HIS A 632 -11.39 -26.78 -14.05
CA HIS A 632 -11.95 -28.11 -14.28
C HIS A 632 -12.63 -28.23 -15.66
N GLU A 633 -13.40 -27.23 -16.06
CA GLU A 633 -14.06 -27.21 -17.37
C GLU A 633 -13.05 -27.13 -18.52
N LEU A 634 -11.95 -26.37 -18.37
CA LEU A 634 -10.85 -26.33 -19.33
C LEU A 634 -10.16 -27.69 -19.48
N LEU A 635 -9.93 -28.40 -18.38
CA LEU A 635 -9.26 -29.70 -18.37
C LEU A 635 -10.13 -30.85 -18.91
N THR A 636 -11.45 -30.74 -18.79
CA THR A 636 -12.37 -31.85 -19.08
C THR A 636 -13.29 -31.61 -20.28
N GLY A 637 -13.37 -30.37 -20.77
CA GLY A 637 -14.32 -29.96 -21.81
C GLY A 637 -15.79 -30.01 -21.36
N ALA A 638 -16.07 -30.31 -20.09
CA ALA A 638 -17.41 -30.56 -19.59
C ALA A 638 -17.72 -29.75 -18.31
N PRO A 639 -18.93 -29.17 -18.19
CA PRO A 639 -19.34 -28.45 -16.99
C PRO A 639 -19.45 -29.39 -15.79
N VAL A 640 -19.08 -28.89 -14.60
CA VAL A 640 -19.25 -29.63 -13.35
C VAL A 640 -20.74 -29.92 -13.11
N LYS A 641 -21.12 -31.20 -13.14
CA LYS A 641 -22.51 -31.64 -12.94
C LYS A 641 -22.88 -31.70 -11.45
N GLY A 642 -23.23 -30.54 -10.90
CA GLY A 642 -23.90 -30.41 -9.61
C GLY A 642 -23.03 -30.70 -8.39
N LEU A 643 -23.50 -30.21 -7.24
CA LEU A 643 -22.92 -30.32 -5.90
C LEU A 643 -22.84 -31.77 -5.38
N GLN A 644 -22.15 -32.67 -6.06
CA GLN A 644 -21.76 -33.96 -5.50
C GLN A 644 -20.37 -33.87 -4.88
N LYS A 645 -20.17 -34.66 -3.82
CA LYS A 645 -19.16 -34.51 -2.77
C LYS A 645 -17.70 -34.47 -3.23
N GLU A 646 -17.39 -34.81 -4.47
CA GLU A 646 -16.04 -34.74 -5.04
C GLU A 646 -16.17 -34.43 -6.55
N PRO A 647 -15.42 -33.46 -7.11
CA PRO A 647 -15.39 -33.24 -8.54
C PRO A 647 -14.89 -34.52 -9.22
N LEU A 648 -15.66 -35.05 -10.19
CA LEU A 648 -15.18 -36.10 -11.09
C LEU A 648 -14.11 -35.46 -11.99
N ILE A 649 -12.86 -35.53 -11.55
CA ILE A 649 -11.71 -35.13 -12.34
C ILE A 649 -11.41 -36.29 -13.30
N ASN A 650 -11.26 -35.98 -14.58
CA ASN A 650 -10.91 -36.96 -15.60
C ASN A 650 -9.63 -37.71 -15.15
N PRO A 651 -9.60 -39.06 -15.14
CA PRO A 651 -8.40 -39.83 -14.75
C PRO A 651 -7.14 -39.50 -15.57
N ASP A 652 -7.27 -38.85 -16.72
CA ASP A 652 -6.14 -38.38 -17.53
C ASP A 652 -5.56 -37.02 -17.05
N VAL A 653 -6.18 -36.36 -16.07
CA VAL A 653 -5.61 -35.15 -15.45
C VAL A 653 -4.56 -35.56 -14.42
N PRO A 654 -3.35 -34.98 -14.47
CA PRO A 654 -2.32 -35.27 -13.49
C PRO A 654 -2.74 -34.96 -12.05
N GLU A 655 -2.31 -35.81 -11.11
CA GLU A 655 -2.72 -35.76 -9.70
C GLU A 655 -2.50 -34.39 -9.05
N SER A 656 -1.38 -33.71 -9.32
CA SER A 656 -1.09 -32.39 -8.76
C SER A 656 -2.09 -31.31 -9.19
N LEU A 657 -2.56 -31.33 -10.44
CA LEU A 657 -3.61 -30.44 -10.92
C LEU A 657 -4.98 -30.85 -10.37
N ALA A 658 -5.21 -32.15 -10.20
CA ALA A 658 -6.43 -32.67 -9.61
C ALA A 658 -6.59 -32.22 -8.14
N GLU A 659 -5.52 -32.31 -7.35
CA GLU A 659 -5.45 -31.81 -5.97
C GLU A 659 -5.65 -30.30 -5.89
N PHE A 660 -5.04 -29.54 -6.81
CA PHE A 660 -5.24 -28.10 -6.90
C PHE A 660 -6.72 -27.76 -7.13
N VAL A 661 -7.37 -28.39 -8.10
CA VAL A 661 -8.81 -28.21 -8.37
C VAL A 661 -9.62 -28.60 -7.15
N ALA A 662 -9.35 -29.76 -6.54
CA ALA A 662 -10.07 -30.24 -5.36
C ALA A 662 -9.97 -29.26 -4.18
N LYS A 663 -8.80 -28.66 -3.94
CA LYS A 663 -8.62 -27.61 -2.94
C LYS A 663 -9.39 -26.34 -3.31
N ALA A 664 -9.35 -25.91 -4.58
CA ALA A 664 -10.06 -24.70 -5.04
C ALA A 664 -11.58 -24.81 -4.86
N VAL A 665 -12.15 -25.99 -5.15
CA VAL A 665 -13.60 -26.23 -5.13
C VAL A 665 -14.09 -26.96 -3.88
N ALA A 666 -13.30 -26.96 -2.81
CA ALA A 666 -13.65 -27.66 -1.57
C ALA A 666 -14.98 -27.12 -0.98
N PRO A 667 -15.87 -27.98 -0.43
CA PRO A 667 -17.18 -27.54 0.06
C PRO A 667 -17.15 -26.56 1.23
N GLN A 668 -16.04 -26.52 1.98
CA GLN A 668 -15.86 -25.62 3.10
C GLN A 668 -14.79 -24.58 2.77
N ARG A 669 -15.08 -23.31 2.99
CA ARG A 669 -14.18 -22.18 2.77
C ARG A 669 -12.84 -22.36 3.46
N THR A 670 -12.82 -22.89 4.68
CA THR A 670 -11.59 -23.10 5.46
C THR A 670 -10.63 -24.10 4.83
N GLN A 671 -11.08 -24.85 3.83
CA GLN A 671 -10.27 -25.80 3.06
C GLN A 671 -9.85 -25.24 1.70
N ARG A 672 -10.35 -24.06 1.31
CA ARG A 672 -10.03 -23.38 0.04
C ARG A 672 -8.87 -22.40 0.22
N PHE A 673 -8.41 -21.84 -0.89
CA PHE A 673 -7.39 -20.78 -0.89
C PHE A 673 -7.91 -19.50 -0.24
N THR A 674 -7.06 -18.80 0.51
CA THR A 674 -7.45 -17.58 1.22
C THR A 674 -7.34 -16.31 0.37
N SER A 675 -6.52 -16.34 -0.69
CA SER A 675 -6.29 -15.22 -1.62
C SER A 675 -5.93 -15.71 -3.02
N ALA A 676 -6.11 -14.85 -4.03
CA ALA A 676 -5.67 -15.14 -5.40
C ALA A 676 -4.15 -15.34 -5.49
N LEU A 677 -3.36 -14.65 -4.68
CA LEU A 677 -1.91 -14.80 -4.63
C LEU A 677 -1.50 -16.19 -4.11
N GLU A 678 -2.13 -16.67 -3.03
CA GLU A 678 -1.91 -18.04 -2.52
C GLU A 678 -2.31 -19.08 -3.58
N MET A 679 -3.44 -18.86 -4.26
CA MET A 679 -3.92 -19.75 -5.30
C MET A 679 -2.98 -19.79 -6.51
N GLN A 680 -2.43 -18.65 -6.95
CA GLN A 680 -1.42 -18.58 -8.02
C GLN A 680 -0.16 -19.35 -7.64
N ALA A 681 0.38 -19.14 -6.44
CA ALA A 681 1.58 -19.83 -5.98
C ALA A 681 1.37 -21.36 -5.92
N ALA A 682 0.22 -21.80 -5.40
CA ALA A 682 -0.14 -23.21 -5.37
C ALA A 682 -0.33 -23.80 -6.77
N PHE A 683 -0.90 -23.03 -7.70
CA PHE A 683 -1.04 -23.43 -9.09
C PHE A 683 0.33 -23.60 -9.76
N ASP A 684 1.24 -22.65 -9.58
CA ASP A 684 2.60 -22.73 -10.12
C ASP A 684 3.36 -23.95 -9.54
N LEU A 685 3.15 -24.29 -8.27
CA LEU A 685 3.69 -25.51 -7.66
C LEU A 685 3.06 -26.77 -8.27
N ALA A 686 1.75 -26.80 -8.47
CA ALA A 686 1.05 -27.92 -9.08
C ALA A 686 1.52 -28.15 -10.53
N VAL A 687 1.77 -27.08 -11.28
CA VAL A 687 2.32 -27.11 -12.64
C VAL A 687 3.78 -27.56 -12.63
N ARG A 688 4.62 -27.10 -11.71
CA ARG A 688 6.00 -27.60 -11.55
C ARG A 688 6.03 -29.09 -11.24
N ALA A 689 5.06 -29.60 -10.48
CA ALA A 689 4.93 -31.02 -10.20
C ALA A 689 4.60 -31.87 -11.44
N LEU A 690 4.03 -31.29 -12.50
CA LEU A 690 3.76 -31.97 -13.78
C LEU A 690 5.03 -32.35 -14.55
N GLY A 691 6.06 -31.50 -14.49
CA GLY A 691 7.22 -31.61 -15.37
C GLY A 691 8.43 -32.33 -14.76
N GLY A 692 8.38 -32.63 -13.46
CA GLY A 692 9.61 -32.70 -12.69
C GLY A 692 10.42 -31.41 -12.83
N TRP A 693 11.59 -31.34 -12.19
CA TRP A 693 12.51 -30.23 -12.45
C TRP A 693 13.93 -30.74 -12.59
N ARG A 694 14.76 -29.91 -13.22
CA ARG A 694 16.16 -30.23 -13.45
C ARG A 694 17.05 -29.48 -12.48
N LEU A 695 18.06 -30.17 -12.00
CA LEU A 695 19.18 -29.58 -11.27
C LEU A 695 20.46 -29.95 -12.00
N GLY A 696 20.91 -29.09 -12.92
CA GLY A 696 21.91 -29.47 -13.91
C GLY A 696 21.39 -30.64 -14.76
N ASP A 697 22.16 -31.74 -14.81
CA ASP A 697 21.79 -32.95 -15.56
C ASP A 697 20.83 -33.88 -14.80
N LEU A 698 20.53 -33.59 -13.53
CA LEU A 698 19.67 -34.43 -12.71
C LEU A 698 18.21 -34.16 -13.08
N VAL A 699 17.43 -35.22 -13.26
CA VAL A 699 15.97 -35.13 -13.46
C VAL A 699 15.29 -35.57 -12.18
N ILE A 700 14.45 -34.68 -11.62
CA ILE A 700 13.78 -34.89 -10.34
C ILE A 700 12.29 -34.99 -10.60
N GLU A 701 11.71 -36.14 -10.29
CA GLU A 701 10.30 -36.44 -10.50
C GLU A 701 9.65 -36.75 -9.15
N PRO A 702 8.56 -36.07 -8.76
CA PRO A 702 7.74 -36.54 -7.65
C PRO A 702 7.14 -37.91 -8.02
N THR A 703 7.02 -38.81 -7.04
CA THR A 703 6.53 -40.18 -7.30
C THR A 703 5.42 -40.63 -6.37
N GLU A 704 5.52 -40.37 -5.07
CA GLU A 704 4.52 -40.82 -4.09
C GLU A 704 4.47 -39.82 -2.92
N GLN A 705 3.29 -39.64 -2.34
CA GLN A 705 3.13 -39.01 -1.02
C GLN A 705 2.32 -39.95 -0.11
N PHE A 706 2.79 -40.18 1.10
CA PHE A 706 2.12 -41.09 2.04
C PHE A 706 2.43 -40.73 3.50
N GLN A 707 1.59 -41.21 4.42
CA GLN A 707 1.83 -41.07 5.85
C GLN A 707 2.50 -42.33 6.42
N GLN A 708 3.50 -42.12 7.27
CA GLN A 708 4.22 -43.19 7.96
C GLN A 708 4.05 -43.08 9.47
N GLU A 709 3.55 -44.13 10.10
CA GLU A 709 3.38 -44.20 11.56
C GLU A 709 4.64 -44.72 12.27
N ASN A 710 4.81 -44.32 13.53
CA ASN A 710 5.84 -44.82 14.44
C ASN A 710 7.27 -44.72 13.88
N VAL A 711 7.60 -43.56 13.29
CA VAL A 711 8.92 -43.31 12.72
C VAL A 711 9.95 -43.12 13.85
N PRO A 712 11.08 -43.87 13.85
CA PRO A 712 12.11 -43.72 14.86
C PRO A 712 12.72 -42.30 14.86
N PRO A 713 12.91 -41.66 16.02
CA PRO A 713 13.49 -40.33 16.10
C PRO A 713 15.00 -40.40 15.86
N MET A 714 15.59 -39.33 15.34
CA MET A 714 17.01 -39.28 14.99
C MET A 714 17.95 -39.05 16.21
N GLY A 715 17.42 -39.05 17.43
CA GLY A 715 18.13 -38.75 18.67
C GLY A 715 17.51 -39.43 19.90
N LYS A 716 17.89 -38.99 21.12
CA LYS A 716 17.23 -39.45 22.35
C LYS A 716 15.81 -38.84 22.41
N GLY A 717 14.83 -39.61 22.00
CA GLY A 717 13.41 -39.24 22.05
C GLY A 717 12.53 -40.46 21.79
N ASP A 718 11.23 -40.29 21.97
CA ASP A 718 10.23 -41.31 21.68
C ASP A 718 9.88 -41.33 20.17
N PRO A 719 9.46 -42.48 19.60
CA PRO A 719 8.94 -42.57 18.24
C PRO A 719 7.89 -41.51 17.93
N ILE A 720 7.98 -40.92 16.74
CA ILE A 720 7.01 -39.92 16.30
C ILE A 720 5.82 -40.65 15.68
N PRO A 721 4.58 -40.40 16.17
CA PRO A 721 3.43 -41.23 15.85
C PRO A 721 2.99 -41.16 14.39
N LEU A 722 3.18 -40.02 13.71
CA LEU A 722 2.77 -39.85 12.31
C LEU A 722 3.66 -38.83 11.60
N MET A 723 4.21 -39.20 10.44
CA MET A 723 5.03 -38.34 9.58
C MET A 723 4.48 -38.32 8.16
N ASN A 724 4.47 -37.16 7.51
CA ASN A 724 4.21 -37.04 6.09
C ASN A 724 5.50 -37.32 5.31
N VAL A 725 5.44 -38.21 4.32
CA VAL A 725 6.57 -38.57 3.47
C VAL A 725 6.25 -38.18 2.04
N GLU A 726 7.07 -37.30 1.46
CA GLU A 726 7.07 -37.02 0.03
C GLU A 726 8.27 -37.70 -0.61
N ARG A 727 8.04 -38.49 -1.66
CA ARG A 727 9.03 -39.31 -2.33
C ARG A 727 9.30 -38.83 -3.74
N PHE A 728 10.58 -38.71 -4.05
CA PHE A 728 11.09 -38.23 -5.33
C PHE A 728 12.00 -39.27 -5.97
N ARG A 729 11.83 -39.49 -7.27
CA ARG A 729 12.81 -40.18 -8.10
C ARG A 729 13.77 -39.14 -8.67
N VAL A 730 15.05 -39.33 -8.39
CA VAL A 730 16.14 -38.50 -8.91
C VAL A 730 16.96 -39.34 -9.85
N THR A 731 16.86 -39.07 -11.14
CA THR A 731 17.61 -39.75 -12.20
C THR A 731 18.90 -39.01 -12.48
N LEU A 732 20.03 -39.70 -12.37
CA LEU A 732 21.36 -39.18 -12.64
C LEU A 732 21.92 -39.85 -13.92
N PRO A 733 22.15 -39.08 -15.00
CA PRO A 733 22.70 -39.63 -16.24
C PRO A 733 24.02 -40.37 -15.99
N ASP A 734 24.09 -41.61 -16.45
CA ASP A 734 25.22 -42.53 -16.34
C ASP A 734 25.67 -42.85 -14.90
N ALA A 735 24.85 -42.52 -13.90
CA ALA A 735 25.18 -42.70 -12.48
C ALA A 735 24.07 -43.35 -11.64
N GLY A 736 22.94 -43.70 -12.26
CA GLY A 736 21.81 -44.44 -11.69
C GLY A 736 20.66 -43.57 -11.20
N THR A 737 19.77 -44.18 -10.42
CA THR A 737 18.56 -43.52 -9.90
C THR A 737 18.53 -43.58 -8.38
N LEU A 738 18.15 -42.48 -7.75
CA LEU A 738 17.94 -42.38 -6.31
C LEU A 738 16.45 -42.18 -6.04
N ILE A 739 15.98 -42.78 -4.95
CA ILE A 739 14.69 -42.45 -4.32
C ILE A 739 15.01 -41.62 -3.09
N VAL A 740 14.52 -40.39 -3.08
CA VAL A 740 14.77 -39.43 -2.03
C VAL A 740 13.45 -39.14 -1.33
N ASP A 741 13.43 -39.38 -0.02
CA ASP A 741 12.27 -39.19 0.83
C ASP A 741 12.49 -37.94 1.70
N LEU A 742 11.55 -37.01 1.61
CA LEU A 742 11.39 -35.86 2.48
C LEU A 742 10.33 -36.21 3.53
N VAL A 743 10.78 -36.37 4.77
CA VAL A 743 9.97 -36.85 5.90
C VAL A 743 9.74 -35.68 6.86
N ARG A 744 8.49 -35.29 7.10
CA ARG A 744 8.13 -34.13 7.94
C ARG A 744 7.03 -34.42 8.96
N GLU A 745 7.16 -33.77 10.11
CA GLU A 745 6.11 -33.61 11.10
C GLU A 745 5.04 -32.63 10.58
N PRO A 746 3.82 -32.61 11.16
CA PRO A 746 2.80 -31.61 10.85
C PRO A 746 3.24 -30.15 11.09
N ASN A 747 4.28 -29.91 11.89
CA ASN A 747 4.84 -28.58 12.16
C ASN A 747 5.94 -28.16 11.14
N GLY A 748 6.18 -28.97 10.11
CA GLY A 748 7.18 -28.73 9.06
C GLY A 748 8.60 -29.19 9.38
N THR A 749 8.93 -29.47 10.65
CA THR A 749 10.24 -30.02 11.05
C THR A 749 10.41 -31.44 10.51
N GLY A 750 11.61 -31.80 10.09
CA GLY A 750 11.81 -33.10 9.45
C GLY A 750 13.22 -33.36 8.95
N TRP A 751 13.35 -34.23 7.96
CA TRP A 751 14.62 -34.46 7.27
C TRP A 751 14.44 -34.95 5.83
N VAL A 752 15.44 -34.68 5.00
CA VAL A 752 15.59 -35.26 3.66
C VAL A 752 16.64 -36.37 3.71
N HIS A 753 16.39 -37.48 3.04
CA HIS A 753 17.37 -38.54 2.85
C HIS A 753 17.10 -39.40 1.61
N THR A 754 18.15 -40.04 1.10
CA THR A 754 17.99 -41.09 0.09
C THR A 754 17.53 -42.36 0.79
N SER A 755 16.34 -42.85 0.44
CA SER A 755 15.74 -44.05 1.02
C SER A 755 16.15 -45.31 0.24
N LYS A 756 16.37 -45.17 -1.06
CA LYS A 756 16.77 -46.28 -1.94
C LYS A 756 17.55 -45.80 -3.15
N THR A 757 18.30 -46.68 -3.76
CA THR A 757 19.08 -46.46 -4.97
C THR A 757 18.91 -47.63 -5.93
N PHE A 758 19.00 -47.36 -7.22
CA PHE A 758 18.82 -48.33 -8.29
C PHE A 758 19.88 -48.11 -9.37
N GLY A 759 20.76 -49.11 -9.57
CA GLY A 759 21.86 -49.01 -10.53
C GLY A 759 22.80 -47.83 -10.27
N ALA A 760 22.85 -47.34 -9.04
CA ALA A 760 23.65 -46.18 -8.68
C ALA A 760 25.13 -46.54 -8.56
N VAL A 761 26.01 -45.59 -8.87
CA VAL A 761 27.45 -45.81 -8.65
C VAL A 761 27.74 -46.10 -7.17
N PRO A 762 28.75 -46.94 -6.82
CA PRO A 762 28.95 -47.45 -5.44
C PRO A 762 29.15 -46.39 -4.35
N VAL A 763 29.47 -45.15 -4.72
CA VAL A 763 29.54 -44.03 -3.77
C VAL A 763 28.16 -43.54 -3.34
N LEU A 764 27.17 -43.58 -4.24
CA LEU A 764 25.82 -43.06 -4.04
C LEU A 764 24.91 -44.07 -3.33
N GLU A 765 25.12 -45.38 -3.51
CA GLU A 765 24.43 -46.44 -2.75
C GLU A 765 24.56 -46.22 -1.22
N ARG A 766 25.64 -45.57 -0.79
CA ARG A 766 25.92 -45.27 0.63
C ARG A 766 25.00 -44.21 1.22
N LEU A 767 24.32 -43.43 0.38
CA LEU A 767 23.33 -42.45 0.85
C LEU A 767 22.15 -43.13 1.54
N GLU A 768 21.85 -44.39 1.25
CA GLU A 768 20.85 -45.19 1.98
C GLU A 768 21.23 -45.40 3.45
N GLN A 769 22.54 -45.43 3.73
CA GLN A 769 23.08 -45.79 5.03
C GLN A 769 23.37 -44.58 5.93
N GLY A 770 23.14 -43.33 5.45
CA GLY A 770 23.42 -42.12 6.25
C GLY A 770 23.24 -40.78 5.54
N LEU A 771 23.86 -39.72 6.08
CA LEU A 771 23.92 -38.37 5.49
C LEU A 771 22.58 -37.63 5.31
N ARG A 772 21.61 -37.89 6.20
CA ARG A 772 20.35 -37.14 6.25
C ARG A 772 20.58 -35.65 6.48
N MET A 773 19.69 -34.81 5.98
CA MET A 773 19.69 -33.37 6.22
C MET A 773 18.46 -33.00 7.04
N GLY A 774 18.66 -32.44 8.23
CA GLY A 774 17.57 -31.97 9.08
C GLY A 774 16.99 -30.64 8.59
N ILE A 775 15.67 -30.53 8.67
CA ILE A 775 14.89 -29.32 8.42
C ILE A 775 14.29 -28.91 9.75
N ILE A 776 14.44 -27.63 10.10
CA ILE A 776 13.99 -27.08 11.37
C ILE A 776 12.99 -25.98 11.06
N SER A 777 11.84 -26.02 11.75
CA SER A 777 10.85 -24.96 11.74
C SER A 777 11.16 -23.96 12.85
N ASP A 778 11.29 -22.67 12.51
CA ASP A 778 11.48 -21.58 13.46
C ASP A 778 10.46 -20.45 13.19
N PRO A 779 9.69 -20.01 14.20
CA PRO A 779 8.65 -18.99 14.02
C PRO A 779 9.13 -17.64 13.46
N SER A 780 10.42 -17.32 13.60
CA SER A 780 10.98 -16.03 13.19
C SER A 780 11.49 -15.99 11.76
N VAL A 781 11.84 -17.14 11.18
CA VAL A 781 12.52 -17.24 9.88
C VAL A 781 11.94 -18.32 8.96
N GLY A 782 10.91 -19.04 9.40
CA GLY A 782 10.29 -20.14 8.66
C GLY A 782 11.09 -21.44 8.73
N LEU A 783 11.02 -22.25 7.68
CA LEU A 783 11.81 -23.47 7.57
C LEU A 783 13.26 -23.14 7.20
N TRP A 784 14.21 -23.83 7.82
CA TRP A 784 15.62 -23.70 7.47
C TRP A 784 16.42 -25.00 7.65
N ALA A 785 17.56 -25.10 6.96
CA ALA A 785 18.48 -26.22 7.07
C ALA A 785 19.95 -25.75 7.16
N GLU A 786 20.76 -26.47 7.93
CA GLU A 786 22.22 -26.25 8.00
C GLU A 786 22.92 -26.91 6.79
N LEU A 787 23.66 -26.14 6.01
CA LEU A 787 24.34 -26.59 4.80
C LEU A 787 25.74 -27.11 5.12
N ARG A 788 25.82 -28.35 5.60
CA ARG A 788 27.07 -29.13 5.61
C ARG A 788 27.35 -29.67 4.22
N GLN A 789 28.54 -30.14 3.91
CA GLN A 789 28.86 -30.77 2.62
C GLN A 789 29.33 -32.21 2.80
N ALA A 790 28.87 -33.12 1.95
CA ALA A 790 29.40 -34.48 1.88
C ALA A 790 30.75 -34.51 1.15
N ARG A 791 31.75 -35.19 1.73
CA ARG A 791 33.08 -35.36 1.11
C ARG A 791 33.63 -36.76 1.39
N LEU A 792 34.39 -37.30 0.43
CA LEU A 792 35.13 -38.56 0.57
C LEU A 792 36.36 -38.40 1.46
N GLN A 793 36.61 -39.35 2.37
CA GLN A 793 37.81 -39.35 3.21
C GLN A 793 39.05 -39.91 2.49
N PRO A 794 40.25 -39.29 2.63
CA PRO A 794 41.47 -39.76 1.96
C PRO A 794 42.18 -41.00 2.56
N SER A 795 41.84 -41.54 3.73
CA SER A 795 42.67 -42.58 4.40
C SER A 795 41.92 -43.81 4.93
N ARG A 796 42.52 -45.00 4.69
CA ARG A 796 42.18 -46.39 5.08
C ARG A 796 40.78 -46.95 4.78
N SER A 797 39.80 -46.10 4.51
CA SER A 797 38.63 -46.45 3.71
C SER A 797 38.34 -45.27 2.78
N ALA A 798 39.06 -45.18 1.66
CA ALA A 798 39.00 -44.09 0.66
C ALA A 798 37.63 -43.89 -0.01
N HIS A 799 36.57 -44.47 0.57
CA HIS A 799 35.24 -44.57 0.04
C HIS A 799 34.17 -44.11 1.04
N TRP A 800 34.48 -43.85 2.33
CA TRP A 800 33.46 -43.42 3.29
C TRP A 800 33.25 -41.89 3.25
N SER A 801 31.98 -41.48 3.17
CA SER A 801 31.57 -40.07 3.10
C SER A 801 31.22 -39.52 4.48
N ASN A 802 31.71 -38.33 4.81
CA ASN A 802 31.36 -37.60 6.04
C ASN A 802 30.81 -36.21 5.74
N LEU A 803 30.07 -35.65 6.69
CA LEU A 803 29.57 -34.28 6.64
C LEU A 803 30.59 -33.32 7.23
N PHE A 804 31.01 -32.35 6.43
CA PHE A 804 31.95 -31.31 6.82
C PHE A 804 31.25 -29.95 6.86
N GLN A 805 31.71 -29.08 7.76
CA GLN A 805 31.40 -27.66 7.65
C GLN A 805 32.12 -27.14 6.41
N ALA A 806 31.41 -26.43 5.55
CA ALA A 806 31.94 -25.85 4.33
C ALA A 806 31.56 -24.36 4.29
N SER A 807 32.47 -23.54 3.78
CA SER A 807 32.18 -22.18 3.35
C SER A 807 31.32 -22.20 2.08
N LEU A 808 30.68 -21.07 1.75
CA LEU A 808 29.88 -20.98 0.52
C LEU A 808 30.70 -21.26 -0.75
N ALA A 809 31.97 -20.85 -0.78
CA ALA A 809 32.88 -21.16 -1.88
C ALA A 809 33.14 -22.67 -2.02
N GLU A 810 33.35 -23.37 -0.90
CA GLU A 810 33.54 -24.83 -0.90
C GLU A 810 32.26 -25.58 -1.30
N LEU A 811 31.09 -25.09 -0.88
CA LEU A 811 29.78 -25.61 -1.30
C LEU A 811 29.61 -25.48 -2.82
N ASN A 812 29.91 -24.29 -3.36
CA ASN A 812 29.85 -24.03 -4.79
C ASN A 812 30.83 -24.90 -5.57
N GLU A 813 32.08 -25.04 -5.11
CA GLU A 813 33.08 -25.90 -5.74
C GLU A 813 32.66 -27.38 -5.71
N GLY A 814 32.14 -27.83 -4.57
CA GLY A 814 31.70 -29.19 -4.33
C GLY A 814 30.54 -29.60 -5.20
N ALA A 815 29.48 -28.80 -5.26
CA ALA A 815 28.34 -29.03 -6.13
C ALA A 815 28.66 -28.73 -7.61
N GLY A 816 29.59 -27.79 -7.82
CA GLY A 816 29.91 -27.11 -9.08
C GLY A 816 28.73 -26.47 -9.77
N VAL A 817 27.85 -25.89 -8.94
CA VAL A 817 26.81 -24.94 -9.30
C VAL A 817 26.88 -23.80 -8.28
N ASP A 818 26.31 -22.65 -8.61
CA ASP A 818 26.11 -21.59 -7.60
C ASP A 818 24.96 -22.01 -6.66
N VAL A 819 25.32 -22.47 -5.46
CA VAL A 819 24.38 -22.99 -4.48
C VAL A 819 23.40 -21.91 -4.01
N THR A 820 23.84 -20.66 -3.91
CA THR A 820 22.95 -19.56 -3.53
C THR A 820 21.91 -19.30 -4.62
N ALA A 821 22.35 -19.20 -5.88
CA ALA A 821 21.43 -18.97 -6.99
C ALA A 821 20.43 -20.12 -7.16
N VAL A 822 20.91 -21.36 -7.14
CA VAL A 822 20.07 -22.56 -7.33
C VAL A 822 19.03 -22.73 -6.22
N ILE A 823 19.40 -22.48 -4.95
CA ILE A 823 18.44 -22.55 -3.84
C ILE A 823 17.43 -21.40 -3.94
N ALA A 824 17.89 -20.18 -4.27
CA ALA A 824 17.00 -19.03 -4.45
C ALA A 824 16.00 -19.24 -5.60
N GLU A 825 16.43 -19.80 -6.74
CA GLU A 825 15.56 -20.15 -7.87
C GLU A 825 14.53 -21.23 -7.52
N SER A 826 14.91 -22.17 -6.67
CA SER A 826 14.04 -23.31 -6.34
C SER A 826 12.92 -22.95 -5.36
N CYS A 827 13.14 -22.01 -4.45
CA CYS A 827 12.19 -21.73 -3.36
C CYS A 827 12.32 -20.34 -2.71
N GLY A 828 12.87 -19.33 -3.39
CA GLY A 828 12.92 -17.94 -2.91
C GLY A 828 13.73 -17.67 -1.64
N GLY A 829 14.46 -18.68 -1.14
CA GLY A 829 15.11 -18.68 0.16
C GLY A 829 16.46 -17.99 0.20
N ALA A 830 16.89 -17.54 1.38
CA ALA A 830 18.21 -16.91 1.57
C ALA A 830 19.26 -17.93 2.00
N VAL A 831 20.46 -17.84 1.43
CA VAL A 831 21.63 -18.67 1.80
C VAL A 831 22.70 -17.79 2.41
N GLY A 832 23.21 -18.16 3.58
CA GLY A 832 24.28 -17.41 4.24
C GLY A 832 24.67 -17.99 5.59
N GLU A 833 25.53 -17.27 6.33
CA GLU A 833 25.88 -17.65 7.69
C GLU A 833 24.68 -17.58 8.63
N ARG A 834 24.58 -18.53 9.56
CA ARG A 834 23.54 -18.55 10.60
C ARG A 834 23.47 -17.26 11.41
N SER A 835 24.59 -16.57 11.62
CA SER A 835 24.63 -15.28 12.31
C SER A 835 23.85 -14.19 11.57
N ALA A 836 23.96 -14.17 10.24
CA ALA A 836 23.33 -13.19 9.37
C ALA A 836 21.87 -13.55 9.07
N ILE A 837 21.60 -14.85 8.85
CA ILE A 837 20.28 -15.32 8.43
C ILE A 837 19.35 -15.58 9.62
N LEU A 838 19.86 -16.18 10.70
CA LEU A 838 19.06 -16.61 11.86
C LEU A 838 19.29 -15.72 13.11
N GLY A 839 20.18 -14.73 13.04
CA GLY A 839 20.61 -13.97 14.22
C GLY A 839 21.36 -14.83 15.26
N ASP A 840 21.91 -15.99 14.85
CA ASP A 840 22.53 -16.95 15.77
C ASP A 840 23.84 -16.39 16.37
N SER A 841 23.92 -16.33 17.70
CA SER A 841 25.13 -15.91 18.44
C SER A 841 25.95 -17.08 18.99
N GLY A 842 25.51 -18.31 18.74
CA GLY A 842 26.08 -19.54 19.28
C GLY A 842 27.42 -19.96 18.66
N ARG A 843 27.86 -21.18 19.05
CA ARG A 843 29.12 -21.77 18.57
C ARG A 843 29.12 -22.08 17.06
N ARG A 844 27.94 -22.24 16.45
CA ARG A 844 27.76 -22.54 15.03
C ARG A 844 27.42 -21.32 14.19
N ARG A 845 27.46 -20.10 14.73
CA ARG A 845 27.07 -18.87 14.02
C ARG A 845 27.69 -18.66 12.63
N HIS A 846 28.86 -19.24 12.38
CA HIS A 846 29.60 -19.16 11.11
C HIS A 846 29.27 -20.28 10.11
N TYR A 847 28.40 -21.23 10.49
CA TYR A 847 27.99 -22.32 9.59
C TYR A 847 27.02 -21.75 8.55
N GLN A 848 27.10 -22.24 7.33
CA GLN A 848 26.16 -21.87 6.28
C GLN A 848 24.80 -22.53 6.53
N CYS A 849 23.72 -21.80 6.25
CA CYS A 849 22.34 -22.29 6.28
C CYS A 849 21.54 -21.72 5.11
N ALA A 850 20.44 -22.39 4.78
CA ALA A 850 19.43 -21.91 3.85
C ALA A 850 18.09 -21.79 4.59
N THR A 851 17.34 -20.73 4.33
CA THR A 851 15.91 -20.63 4.64
C THR A 851 15.08 -21.00 3.43
N PHE A 852 13.82 -21.36 3.64
CA PHE A 852 12.86 -21.71 2.59
C PHE A 852 11.58 -20.90 2.80
N THR A 853 11.07 -20.24 1.76
CA THR A 853 9.93 -19.31 1.92
C THR A 853 8.59 -20.02 2.10
N ASP A 854 8.48 -21.27 1.62
CA ASP A 854 7.28 -22.11 1.72
C ASP A 854 7.62 -23.53 2.20
N ASP A 855 6.61 -24.29 2.65
CA ASP A 855 6.71 -25.71 3.04
C ASP A 855 6.95 -26.67 1.84
N ALA A 856 7.19 -26.13 0.65
CA ALA A 856 7.37 -26.88 -0.59
C ALA A 856 8.63 -27.76 -0.57
N ALA A 857 8.51 -28.99 -1.08
CA ALA A 857 9.59 -29.96 -1.09
C ALA A 857 10.84 -29.54 -1.90
N ALA A 858 10.66 -28.66 -2.90
CA ALA A 858 11.71 -28.28 -3.85
C ALA A 858 12.94 -27.66 -3.17
N GLY A 859 12.74 -26.80 -2.16
CA GLY A 859 13.84 -26.13 -1.45
C GLY A 859 14.71 -27.10 -0.65
N PRO A 860 14.14 -27.83 0.33
CA PRO A 860 14.88 -28.83 1.09
C PRO A 860 15.47 -29.94 0.21
N LEU A 861 14.76 -30.39 -0.83
CA LEU A 861 15.28 -31.41 -1.74
C LEU A 861 16.47 -30.89 -2.53
N THR A 862 16.39 -29.68 -3.09
CA THR A 862 17.50 -29.06 -3.82
C THR A 862 18.72 -28.85 -2.92
N ALA A 863 18.52 -28.33 -1.70
CA ALA A 863 19.58 -28.18 -0.70
C ALA A 863 20.23 -29.53 -0.34
N TYR A 864 19.45 -30.62 -0.23
CA TYR A 864 20.00 -31.95 -0.04
C TYR A 864 20.85 -32.40 -1.24
N LEU A 865 20.34 -32.24 -2.46
CA LEU A 865 21.03 -32.67 -3.68
C LEU A 865 22.37 -31.93 -3.89
N VAL A 866 22.39 -30.61 -3.75
CA VAL A 866 23.62 -29.81 -3.93
C VAL A 866 24.65 -30.03 -2.82
N THR A 867 24.21 -30.42 -1.61
CA THR A 867 25.14 -30.60 -0.49
C THR A 867 25.54 -32.05 -0.20
N ARG A 868 24.81 -33.04 -0.72
CA ARG A 868 25.02 -34.47 -0.44
C ARG A 868 25.34 -35.25 -1.70
N VAL A 869 24.52 -35.08 -2.74
CA VAL A 869 24.53 -35.94 -3.93
C VAL A 869 25.56 -35.46 -4.95
N LEU A 870 25.46 -34.20 -5.39
CA LEU A 870 26.37 -33.62 -6.38
C LEU A 870 27.85 -33.67 -5.96
N PRO A 871 28.24 -33.35 -4.71
CA PRO A 871 29.63 -33.42 -4.29
C PRO A 871 30.22 -34.83 -4.34
N LEU A 872 29.43 -35.85 -3.97
CA LEU A 872 29.86 -37.24 -4.01
C LEU A 872 29.96 -37.76 -5.45
N LEU A 873 28.99 -37.41 -6.30
CA LEU A 873 28.99 -37.77 -7.71
C LEU A 873 30.23 -37.21 -8.42
N ARG A 874 30.52 -35.92 -8.21
CA ARG A 874 31.70 -35.25 -8.81
C ARG A 874 33.01 -35.84 -8.30
N ALA A 875 33.11 -36.09 -7.00
CA ALA A 875 34.29 -36.72 -6.42
C ALA A 875 34.53 -38.12 -7.00
N ALA A 876 33.49 -38.93 -7.19
CA ALA A 876 33.60 -40.25 -7.80
C ALA A 876 34.02 -40.21 -9.27
N ARG A 877 33.46 -39.29 -10.07
CA ARG A 877 33.86 -39.09 -11.48
C ARG A 877 35.33 -38.68 -11.59
N THR A 878 35.80 -37.81 -10.69
CA THR A 878 37.21 -37.36 -10.65
C THR A 878 38.16 -38.53 -10.33
N ILE A 879 37.84 -39.36 -9.33
CA ILE A 879 38.65 -40.53 -8.96
C ILE A 879 38.69 -41.57 -10.09
N GLN A 880 37.56 -41.82 -10.77
CA GLN A 880 37.51 -42.73 -11.91
C GLN A 880 38.41 -42.25 -13.05
N THR A 881 38.38 -40.95 -13.36
CA THR A 881 39.20 -40.34 -14.42
C THR A 881 40.70 -40.48 -14.11
N MET A 882 41.12 -40.19 -12.87
CA MET A 882 42.52 -40.34 -12.43
C MET A 882 43.00 -41.79 -12.34
N ALA A 883 42.09 -42.77 -12.29
CA ALA A 883 42.44 -44.20 -12.28
C ALA A 883 42.48 -44.81 -13.69
N SER A 884 41.88 -44.13 -14.67
CA SER A 884 41.90 -44.52 -16.09
C SER A 884 43.02 -43.86 -16.91
N GLU A 885 43.60 -42.76 -16.40
CA GLU A 885 44.87 -42.16 -16.84
C GLU A 885 46.07 -42.88 -16.18
#